data_AF-A0A9P4H022-F1
#
_entry.id   AF-A0A9P4H022-F1
#
_cell.length_a   1.000
_cell.length_b   1.000
_cell.length_c   1.000
_cell.angle_alpha   90.00
_cell.angle_beta   90.00
_cell.angle_gamma   90.00
#
_symmetry.space_group_name_H-M   'P 1'
#
loop_
_entity.id
_entity.type
_entity.pdbx_description
1 polymer ?
#
loop_
_entity_poly.entity_id
_entity_poly.type
_entity_poly.pdbx_seq_one_letter_code
_entity_poly.pdbx_strand_id
1 'polypeptide(L)'
;MLPQKPTLVRSRLLAALPTTFVLSIALASLLSPHRTSAIETPDTLAPTVLDQPLLDAASDPLASLQDDMSNDDGSGGYAPDFDYFDRSLLGRQESQEPQLRELKNDEKTEMDIAQGATAFFVLKKGQSRIVRAEDDAPEALEARAIANTPGNLVAEDIAVDHDEKDDKRDDTSDELRKRQSTNRVWLSANTCRQPMFTEGQAPQSHPQLVMYISTSNPRPGPNSTTGLATAPVLFDSGFASLDLNTSSDVYIGIAAPNLENGWFGSWHFEMTASLHGTYYTYNQSDPFLYLIDSDSDSALFITYNLSDPTNTTNTTEQWIDNNPFRMYAWPVGDNTNITGMEHSLCALKSLNNETDVTVQTTITTKFGGNLPKSQFHVQGLKNGTKYNGFLTVEGSQNVLQLPGAGAVRGGGYVFKQFEFMTKFDTSCQVIYDLEFCDSVAYAVPSSDKYKNDDDGLKALYVDQAKKYYDNFNKSIQQVACDTTSDAQYSLARNCNDCKIDYKNWLCSVLIPRCEDWQAPDAKWWLQPRNVNALLPDGSSTYNGNMSKEFNETKRDRFAFSKSRNPMIDETIQPGPYKELKPCEDLCFDIVRSCPAKLEFSCPNPPARDSSYGRRDPKEEDLWCNFPGAVQKLNVQGGVGRVDLRVGYVLMAAVLVVL
;
A
#
# COMPACT_ATOMS: atom_id res chain seq x y z
N MET A 1 -5.03 13.21 -84.11
CA MET A 1 -5.88 12.29 -84.88
C MET A 1 -6.53 11.32 -83.90
N LEU A 2 -7.86 11.23 -83.95
CA LEU A 2 -8.80 10.34 -83.24
C LEU A 2 -8.55 8.83 -83.56
N PRO A 3 -9.34 7.84 -83.07
CA PRO A 3 -9.98 7.56 -81.75
C PRO A 3 -9.90 6.06 -81.30
N GLN A 4 -10.55 5.68 -80.18
CA GLN A 4 -11.35 4.44 -79.91
C GLN A 4 -11.09 3.66 -78.58
N LYS A 5 -11.89 3.96 -77.55
CA LYS A 5 -13.02 3.18 -76.94
C LYS A 5 -12.97 1.62 -76.78
N PRO A 6 -13.82 1.02 -75.89
CA PRO A 6 -13.43 0.21 -74.72
C PRO A 6 -13.91 -1.26 -74.74
N THR A 7 -13.54 -2.08 -73.73
CA THR A 7 -14.31 -3.28 -73.36
C THR A 7 -14.31 -3.57 -71.86
N LEU A 8 -15.53 -3.65 -71.32
CA LEU A 8 -15.93 -4.20 -70.02
C LEU A 8 -15.79 -5.73 -69.99
N VAL A 9 -15.25 -6.29 -68.91
CA VAL A 9 -15.70 -7.58 -68.36
C VAL A 9 -15.83 -7.47 -66.85
N ARG A 10 -17.04 -7.77 -66.37
CA ARG A 10 -17.46 -7.86 -64.97
C ARG A 10 -16.55 -8.79 -64.16
N SER A 11 -16.24 -8.40 -62.92
CA SER A 11 -16.20 -9.35 -61.82
C SER A 11 -17.00 -8.77 -60.64
N ARG A 12 -18.24 -9.26 -60.52
CA ARG A 12 -19.11 -9.05 -59.37
C ARG A 12 -18.60 -9.95 -58.24
N LEU A 13 -17.61 -9.50 -57.45
CA LEU A 13 -17.21 -10.23 -56.24
C LEU A 13 -16.48 -9.39 -55.17
N LEU A 14 -16.50 -8.05 -55.26
CA LEU A 14 -15.80 -7.16 -54.32
C LEU A 14 -16.71 -6.20 -53.55
N ALA A 15 -18.03 -6.39 -53.57
CA ALA A 15 -18.99 -5.52 -52.86
C ALA A 15 -19.67 -6.18 -51.64
N ALA A 16 -19.24 -7.38 -51.24
CA ALA A 16 -19.90 -8.14 -50.15
C ALA A 16 -19.12 -8.16 -48.82
N LEU A 17 -17.87 -7.69 -48.79
CA LEU A 17 -17.04 -7.65 -47.58
C LEU A 17 -17.27 -6.43 -46.66
N PRO A 18 -17.54 -5.20 -47.16
CA PRO A 18 -17.78 -4.07 -46.26
C PRO A 18 -19.18 -4.09 -45.64
N THR A 19 -20.16 -4.74 -46.26
CA THR A 19 -21.54 -4.79 -45.78
C THR A 19 -21.75 -5.82 -44.67
N THR A 20 -21.01 -6.93 -44.67
CA THR A 20 -21.05 -7.92 -43.58
C THR A 20 -20.41 -7.40 -42.29
N PHE A 21 -19.37 -6.56 -42.40
CA PHE A 21 -18.66 -6.01 -41.25
C PHE A 21 -19.48 -4.93 -40.50
N VAL A 22 -20.24 -4.13 -41.24
CA VAL A 22 -21.16 -3.11 -40.66
C VAL A 22 -22.37 -3.78 -40.00
N LEU A 23 -22.88 -4.89 -40.56
CA LEU A 23 -24.01 -5.62 -39.97
C LEU A 23 -23.63 -6.32 -38.66
N SER A 24 -22.41 -6.85 -38.54
CA SER A 24 -21.92 -7.50 -37.32
C SER A 24 -21.68 -6.51 -36.18
N ILE A 25 -21.26 -5.28 -36.48
CA ILE A 25 -21.10 -4.22 -35.47
C ILE A 25 -22.47 -3.73 -34.97
N ALA A 26 -23.46 -3.61 -35.87
CA ALA A 26 -24.81 -3.21 -35.52
C ALA A 26 -25.56 -4.28 -34.69
N LEU A 27 -25.38 -5.57 -34.98
CA LEU A 27 -25.97 -6.65 -34.16
C LEU A 27 -25.32 -6.76 -32.77
N ALA A 28 -24.02 -6.50 -32.65
CA ALA A 28 -23.32 -6.52 -31.36
C ALA A 28 -23.77 -5.37 -30.43
N SER A 29 -24.18 -4.23 -30.99
CA SER A 29 -24.77 -3.13 -30.20
C SER A 29 -26.22 -3.34 -29.77
N LEU A 30 -26.95 -4.27 -30.40
CA LEU A 30 -28.36 -4.57 -30.10
C LEU A 30 -28.56 -5.72 -29.10
N LEU A 31 -27.50 -6.45 -28.74
CA LEU A 31 -27.55 -7.64 -27.89
C LEU A 31 -26.94 -7.44 -26.48
N SER A 32 -26.65 -6.21 -26.08
CA SER A 32 -26.27 -5.90 -24.70
C SER A 32 -27.51 -5.83 -23.80
N PRO A 33 -27.65 -6.70 -22.78
CA PRO A 33 -28.80 -6.67 -21.88
C PRO A 33 -28.76 -5.42 -20.99
N HIS A 34 -29.65 -4.47 -21.26
CA HIS A 34 -30.02 -3.44 -20.30
C HIS A 34 -30.65 -4.11 -19.08
N ARG A 35 -29.93 -4.14 -17.94
CA ARG A 35 -30.56 -4.41 -16.64
C ARG A 35 -31.24 -3.15 -16.16
N THR A 36 -32.56 -3.13 -16.31
CA THR A 36 -33.49 -2.24 -15.63
C THR A 36 -33.61 -2.69 -14.17
N SER A 37 -33.20 -1.86 -13.21
CA SER A 37 -33.61 -2.02 -11.82
C SER A 37 -34.80 -1.09 -11.58
N ALA A 38 -35.91 -1.70 -11.21
CA ALA A 38 -37.12 -1.01 -10.79
C ALA A 38 -36.88 -0.31 -9.44
N ILE A 39 -37.42 0.90 -9.33
CA ILE A 39 -37.55 1.68 -8.11
C ILE A 39 -38.70 1.09 -7.29
N GLU A 40 -38.42 0.66 -6.07
CA GLU A 40 -39.44 0.44 -5.04
C GLU A 40 -39.53 1.69 -4.15
N THR A 41 -40.75 2.18 -3.98
CA THR A 41 -41.12 3.35 -3.19
C THR A 41 -41.12 3.04 -1.69
N PRO A 42 -40.77 4.01 -0.82
CA PRO A 42 -40.77 3.82 0.63
C PRO A 42 -42.18 4.01 1.21
N ASP A 43 -42.62 3.06 2.04
CA ASP A 43 -43.79 3.24 2.90
C ASP A 43 -43.37 3.93 4.20
N THR A 44 -43.98 5.09 4.43
CA THR A 44 -43.94 5.86 5.67
C THR A 44 -44.76 5.18 6.76
N LEU A 45 -44.29 5.19 8.02
CA LEU A 45 -45.11 5.40 9.23
C LEU A 45 -44.19 5.66 10.45
N ALA A 46 -44.33 6.85 11.04
CA ALA A 46 -43.85 7.23 12.38
C ALA A 46 -45.08 7.29 13.33
N PRO A 47 -44.98 7.82 14.56
CA PRO A 47 -44.16 7.42 15.72
C PRO A 47 -45.06 7.15 16.96
N THR A 48 -44.52 6.60 18.05
CA THR A 48 -45.11 6.81 19.39
C THR A 48 -44.06 6.82 20.51
N VAL A 49 -44.20 7.87 21.32
CA VAL A 49 -43.50 8.25 22.55
C VAL A 49 -44.42 7.95 23.74
N LEU A 50 -43.90 7.45 24.87
CA LEU A 50 -44.22 7.94 26.23
C LEU A 50 -43.36 7.28 27.34
N ASP A 51 -42.48 8.09 27.94
CA ASP A 51 -42.25 8.39 29.38
C ASP A 51 -42.34 7.28 30.47
N GLN A 52 -41.26 6.95 31.21
CA GLN A 52 -40.65 7.58 32.43
C GLN A 52 -41.12 6.90 33.77
N PRO A 53 -40.54 7.15 34.98
CA PRO A 53 -39.14 7.30 35.44
C PRO A 53 -38.84 6.71 36.88
N LEU A 54 -37.67 7.09 37.45
CA LEU A 54 -37.23 7.14 38.89
C LEU A 54 -36.72 5.82 39.55
N LEU A 55 -35.68 5.77 40.40
CA LEU A 55 -35.16 6.74 41.38
C LEU A 55 -33.72 6.36 41.86
N ASP A 56 -32.97 7.38 42.25
CA ASP A 56 -31.65 7.44 42.92
C ASP A 56 -31.48 6.62 44.22
N ALA A 57 -30.22 6.32 44.59
CA ALA A 57 -29.51 6.99 45.70
C ALA A 57 -28.18 6.30 46.09
N ALA A 58 -27.17 7.15 46.28
CA ALA A 58 -25.86 6.86 46.86
C ALA A 58 -25.87 7.02 48.40
N SER A 59 -24.95 6.35 49.09
CA SER A 59 -24.06 6.94 50.12
C SER A 59 -23.21 5.89 50.86
N ASP A 60 -21.90 6.17 50.89
CA ASP A 60 -20.78 5.76 51.76
C ASP A 60 -21.07 5.93 53.29
N PRO A 61 -20.17 5.72 54.30
CA PRO A 61 -18.75 5.28 54.30
C PRO A 61 -18.26 4.41 55.53
N LEU A 62 -16.93 4.14 55.54
CA LEU A 62 -15.95 4.08 56.66
C LEU A 62 -16.06 3.08 57.84
N ALA A 63 -15.01 2.26 58.02
CA ALA A 63 -14.43 1.93 59.34
C ALA A 63 -12.97 1.46 59.22
N SER A 64 -12.15 1.86 60.19
CA SER A 64 -10.69 1.87 60.24
C SER A 64 -10.15 1.16 61.51
N LEU A 65 -8.83 0.90 61.52
CA LEU A 65 -7.91 0.61 62.66
C LEU A 65 -7.79 -0.88 63.09
N GLN A 66 -6.64 -1.44 63.50
CA GLN A 66 -5.44 -0.89 64.14
C GLN A 66 -4.25 -1.88 64.02
N ASP A 67 -3.02 -1.35 63.99
CA ASP A 67 -1.72 -1.99 64.30
C ASP A 67 -1.68 -2.69 65.67
N ASP A 68 -0.81 -3.70 65.83
CA ASP A 68 -0.09 -3.87 67.09
C ASP A 68 1.34 -4.43 66.88
N MET A 69 2.27 -3.81 67.60
CA MET A 69 3.71 -4.07 67.64
C MET A 69 4.03 -4.77 68.96
N SER A 70 4.81 -5.85 68.94
CA SER A 70 5.58 -6.26 70.12
C SER A 70 6.94 -6.88 69.75
N ASN A 71 7.98 -6.31 70.35
CA ASN A 71 9.36 -6.81 70.42
C ASN A 71 9.46 -7.92 71.48
N ASP A 72 10.27 -8.96 71.27
CA ASP A 72 11.32 -9.37 72.24
C ASP A 72 12.34 -10.38 71.62
N ASP A 73 13.52 -10.39 72.24
CA ASP A 73 14.85 -10.91 71.90
C ASP A 73 15.03 -12.42 71.60
N GLY A 74 16.10 -12.72 70.86
CA GLY A 74 16.62 -14.09 70.73
C GLY A 74 17.81 -14.25 69.78
N SER A 75 19.01 -13.88 70.24
CA SER A 75 20.28 -13.99 69.51
C SER A 75 20.67 -15.44 69.16
N GLY A 76 21.14 -15.67 67.93
CA GLY A 76 21.76 -16.93 67.51
C GLY A 76 22.47 -16.77 66.17
N GLY A 77 23.72 -16.30 66.20
CA GLY A 77 24.54 -16.10 65.01
C GLY A 77 24.95 -17.42 64.36
N TYR A 78 24.74 -17.52 63.05
CA TYR A 78 25.38 -18.51 62.18
C TYR A 78 26.19 -17.75 61.13
N ALA A 79 27.50 -17.77 61.27
CA ALA A 79 28.43 -17.28 60.26
C ALA A 79 28.91 -18.50 59.46
N PRO A 80 28.66 -18.58 58.13
CA PRO A 80 29.35 -19.56 57.31
C PRO A 80 30.79 -19.09 57.07
N ASP A 81 31.73 -19.90 57.56
CA ASP A 81 33.15 -19.84 57.26
C ASP A 81 33.35 -20.31 55.80
N PHE A 82 33.94 -19.48 54.94
CA PHE A 82 34.33 -19.89 53.59
C PHE A 82 35.80 -20.25 53.59
N ASP A 83 36.09 -21.55 53.59
CA ASP A 83 37.43 -22.05 53.28
C ASP A 83 37.75 -21.72 51.82
N TYR A 84 38.76 -20.89 51.63
CA TYR A 84 39.32 -20.53 50.33
C TYR A 84 40.05 -21.76 49.74
N PHE A 85 39.69 -22.11 48.50
CA PHE A 85 40.32 -23.08 47.59
C PHE A 85 39.93 -24.56 47.72
N ASP A 86 38.74 -24.92 47.22
CA ASP A 86 38.50 -26.25 46.67
C ASP A 86 38.76 -26.25 45.15
N ARG A 87 39.96 -26.69 44.74
CA ARG A 87 40.37 -26.83 43.32
C ARG A 87 39.89 -28.17 42.74
N SER A 88 38.62 -28.50 42.89
CA SER A 88 38.05 -29.74 42.33
C SER A 88 36.77 -29.57 41.50
N LEU A 89 36.29 -28.34 41.30
CA LEU A 89 35.25 -28.03 40.30
C LEU A 89 35.86 -27.62 38.96
N LEU A 90 36.66 -28.51 38.36
CA LEU A 90 36.75 -28.55 36.90
C LEU A 90 35.43 -29.17 36.41
N GLY A 91 34.40 -28.33 36.33
CA GLY A 91 33.24 -28.65 35.52
C GLY A 91 33.75 -28.98 34.13
N ARG A 92 33.50 -30.22 33.67
CA ARG A 92 33.59 -30.54 32.25
C ARG A 92 32.70 -29.52 31.56
N GLN A 93 33.31 -28.54 30.90
CA GLN A 93 32.65 -27.77 29.87
C GLN A 93 32.23 -28.81 28.84
N GLU A 94 30.95 -29.15 28.85
CA GLU A 94 30.33 -29.92 27.79
C GLU A 94 30.78 -29.25 26.49
N SER A 95 31.42 -30.01 25.61
CA SER A 95 31.77 -29.54 24.29
C SER A 95 30.51 -28.93 23.70
N GLN A 96 30.46 -27.59 23.62
CA GLN A 96 29.33 -26.82 23.11
C GLN A 96 29.23 -27.07 21.61
N GLU A 97 28.84 -28.28 21.23
CA GLU A 97 28.28 -28.48 19.91
C GLU A 97 27.00 -27.63 19.85
N PRO A 98 26.81 -26.82 18.79
CA PRO A 98 25.63 -25.97 18.70
C PRO A 98 24.37 -26.84 18.80
N GLN A 99 23.53 -26.55 19.78
CA GLN A 99 22.34 -27.36 20.06
C GLN A 99 21.39 -27.32 18.87
N LEU A 100 20.88 -28.49 18.47
CA LEU A 100 19.85 -28.62 17.46
C LEU A 100 18.50 -28.23 18.06
N ARG A 101 17.89 -27.14 17.57
CA ARG A 101 16.63 -26.59 18.10
C ARG A 101 15.44 -27.06 17.28
N GLU A 102 14.34 -27.41 17.94
CA GLU A 102 13.11 -27.78 17.24
C GLU A 102 12.31 -26.53 16.85
N LEU A 103 11.96 -26.41 15.57
CA LEU A 103 10.99 -25.43 15.09
C LEU A 103 9.59 -26.02 15.24
N LYS A 104 8.64 -25.16 15.61
CA LYS A 104 7.22 -25.49 15.59
C LYS A 104 6.53 -24.79 14.43
N ASN A 105 5.47 -25.43 13.93
CA ASN A 105 4.66 -24.86 12.85
C ASN A 105 4.09 -23.49 13.26
N ASP A 106 4.33 -22.46 12.45
CA ASP A 106 3.85 -21.08 12.61
C ASP A 106 4.28 -20.37 13.92
N GLU A 107 5.29 -20.89 14.62
CA GLU A 107 5.87 -20.26 15.80
C GLU A 107 7.23 -19.65 15.47
N LYS A 108 7.38 -18.34 15.72
CA LYS A 108 8.66 -17.64 15.51
C LYS A 108 9.72 -18.11 16.50
N THR A 109 10.95 -18.29 16.01
CA THR A 109 12.12 -18.61 16.83
C THR A 109 13.19 -17.56 16.61
N GLU A 110 13.70 -16.97 17.69
CA GLU A 110 14.66 -15.87 17.65
C GLU A 110 16.01 -16.31 18.21
N MET A 111 17.11 -15.79 17.65
CA MET A 111 18.46 -16.17 18.08
C MET A 111 19.50 -15.11 17.73
N ASP A 112 20.45 -14.91 18.65
CA ASP A 112 21.70 -14.21 18.35
C ASP A 112 22.76 -15.19 17.82
N ILE A 113 23.50 -14.76 16.80
CA ILE A 113 24.58 -15.56 16.19
C ILE A 113 25.84 -14.70 16.03
N ALA A 114 26.96 -15.22 16.52
CA ALA A 114 28.27 -14.61 16.38
C ALA A 114 28.87 -14.93 15.00
N GLN A 115 29.83 -14.13 14.56
CA GLN A 115 30.56 -14.36 13.31
C GLN A 115 31.16 -15.76 13.22
N GLY A 116 31.14 -16.35 12.02
CA GLY A 116 31.65 -17.70 11.75
C GLY A 116 30.87 -18.85 12.41
N ALA A 117 29.86 -18.57 13.24
CA ALA A 117 29.04 -19.60 13.86
C ALA A 117 27.92 -20.09 12.93
N THR A 118 27.35 -21.26 13.23
CA THR A 118 26.17 -21.79 12.57
C THR A 118 25.17 -22.27 13.62
N ALA A 119 23.93 -21.78 13.53
CA ALA A 119 22.81 -22.23 14.35
C ALA A 119 22.03 -23.33 13.61
N PHE A 120 21.68 -24.42 14.30
CA PHE A 120 21.00 -25.57 13.69
C PHE A 120 19.58 -25.74 14.22
N PHE A 121 18.66 -26.03 13.31
CA PHE A 121 17.24 -26.20 13.57
C PHE A 121 16.70 -27.46 12.90
N VAL A 122 15.61 -28.01 13.44
CA VAL A 122 14.89 -29.15 12.86
C VAL A 122 13.39 -28.93 12.92
N LEU A 123 12.72 -29.12 11.78
CA LEU A 123 11.27 -29.28 11.71
C LEU A 123 10.94 -30.78 11.64
N LYS A 124 10.33 -31.31 12.69
CA LYS A 124 9.98 -32.74 12.77
C LYS A 124 8.77 -33.06 11.91
N LYS A 125 8.82 -34.21 11.22
CA LYS A 125 7.74 -34.75 10.40
C LYS A 125 6.41 -34.89 11.15
N GLY A 126 6.43 -35.15 12.46
CA GLY A 126 5.21 -35.33 13.27
C GLY A 126 4.28 -34.10 13.23
N GLN A 127 4.84 -32.90 13.25
CA GLN A 127 4.08 -31.65 13.16
C GLN A 127 3.44 -31.46 11.77
N SER A 128 4.04 -32.05 10.73
CA SER A 128 3.48 -32.02 9.36
C SER A 128 2.27 -32.95 9.15
N ARG A 129 1.89 -33.75 10.15
CA ARG A 129 0.73 -34.67 10.07
C ARG A 129 -0.55 -34.14 10.74
N ILE A 130 -0.44 -33.19 11.66
CA ILE A 130 -1.56 -32.78 12.55
C ILE A 130 -2.63 -31.95 11.82
N VAL A 131 -2.28 -31.29 10.71
CA VAL A 131 -3.18 -30.38 9.98
C VAL A 131 -4.37 -31.07 9.28
N ARG A 132 -4.35 -32.40 9.09
CA ARG A 132 -5.45 -33.08 8.37
C ARG A 132 -6.70 -33.37 9.22
N ALA A 133 -6.71 -33.00 10.50
CA ALA A 133 -7.76 -33.42 11.44
C ALA A 133 -8.75 -32.30 11.85
N GLU A 134 -8.53 -31.03 11.50
CA GLU A 134 -9.35 -29.92 12.04
C GLU A 134 -9.99 -28.95 11.02
N ASP A 135 -9.91 -29.19 9.72
CA ASP A 135 -10.74 -28.43 8.76
C ASP A 135 -11.61 -29.38 7.93
N ASP A 136 -12.88 -29.48 8.32
CA ASP A 136 -13.96 -29.94 7.46
C ASP A 136 -14.10 -28.98 6.28
N ALA A 137 -13.86 -29.49 5.08
CA ALA A 137 -14.09 -28.78 3.83
C ALA A 137 -15.59 -28.52 3.62
N PRO A 138 -15.94 -27.36 3.03
CA PRO A 138 -17.05 -27.33 2.09
C PRO A 138 -16.55 -26.75 0.78
N GLU A 139 -15.83 -27.54 -0.04
CA GLU A 139 -15.72 -27.27 -1.50
C GLU A 139 -14.97 -28.40 -2.22
N ALA A 140 -15.69 -29.49 -2.49
CA ALA A 140 -15.34 -30.41 -3.58
C ALA A 140 -16.58 -31.26 -3.95
N LEU A 141 -17.65 -30.61 -4.38
CA LEU A 141 -18.84 -31.30 -4.86
C LEU A 141 -19.49 -30.61 -6.07
N GLU A 142 -18.69 -30.19 -7.06
CA GLU A 142 -19.21 -29.97 -8.42
C GLU A 142 -18.19 -30.37 -9.49
N ALA A 143 -18.21 -31.65 -9.86
CA ALA A 143 -17.81 -32.11 -11.19
C ALA A 143 -18.24 -33.56 -11.39
N ARG A 144 -19.52 -33.77 -11.75
CA ARG A 144 -20.03 -34.90 -12.59
C ARG A 144 -21.55 -34.80 -12.72
N ALA A 145 -22.01 -33.92 -13.60
CA ALA A 145 -23.32 -34.08 -14.23
C ALA A 145 -23.11 -34.98 -15.47
N ILE A 146 -23.51 -36.25 -15.36
CA ILE A 146 -23.62 -37.16 -16.50
C ILE A 146 -25.04 -37.05 -17.07
N ALA A 147 -25.10 -37.02 -18.40
CA ALA A 147 -26.30 -36.99 -19.21
C ALA A 147 -27.31 -38.08 -18.85
N ASN A 148 -28.59 -37.70 -18.84
CA ASN A 148 -29.75 -38.60 -18.77
C ASN A 148 -30.17 -39.05 -20.19
N THR A 149 -30.29 -40.36 -20.41
CA THR A 149 -31.46 -41.01 -21.05
C THR A 149 -31.36 -42.55 -20.91
N PRO A 150 -32.47 -43.31 -20.96
CA PRO A 150 -32.76 -44.35 -19.97
C PRO A 150 -32.86 -45.76 -20.57
N GLY A 151 -32.62 -46.78 -19.75
CA GLY A 151 -32.74 -48.19 -20.15
C GLY A 151 -32.91 -49.13 -18.96
N ASN A 152 -34.15 -49.24 -18.49
CA ASN A 152 -34.87 -50.45 -18.06
C ASN A 152 -34.04 -51.70 -17.68
N LEU A 153 -34.23 -52.23 -16.45
CA LEU A 153 -34.80 -53.56 -16.14
C LEU A 153 -34.29 -54.15 -14.80
N VAL A 154 -35.26 -54.35 -13.89
CA VAL A 154 -35.55 -55.56 -13.08
C VAL A 154 -34.65 -55.91 -11.88
N ALA A 155 -35.31 -56.02 -10.74
CA ALA A 155 -34.88 -56.57 -9.46
C ALA A 155 -35.08 -58.09 -9.39
N GLU A 156 -34.25 -58.78 -8.60
CA GLU A 156 -34.45 -60.04 -7.84
C GLU A 156 -33.03 -60.61 -7.55
N ASP A 157 -32.74 -61.49 -6.60
CA ASP A 157 -33.14 -61.76 -5.21
C ASP A 157 -32.17 -62.90 -4.75
N ILE A 158 -32.02 -63.10 -3.43
CA ILE A 158 -31.74 -64.39 -2.74
C ILE A 158 -30.31 -64.96 -2.50
N ALA A 159 -30.17 -65.44 -1.24
CA ALA A 159 -29.29 -66.45 -0.60
C ALA A 159 -27.87 -65.99 -0.17
N VAL A 160 -27.54 -65.84 1.12
CA VAL A 160 -27.54 -66.78 2.27
C VAL A 160 -26.77 -68.07 2.01
N ASP A 161 -25.55 -68.16 2.56
CA ASP A 161 -25.13 -69.40 3.22
C ASP A 161 -24.23 -69.11 4.42
N HIS A 162 -24.36 -70.02 5.38
CA HIS A 162 -23.93 -70.00 6.76
C HIS A 162 -22.71 -70.91 6.90
N ASP A 163 -21.66 -70.49 7.59
CA ASP A 163 -20.82 -71.44 8.32
C ASP A 163 -19.97 -70.72 9.38
N GLU A 164 -20.33 -70.96 10.64
CA GLU A 164 -19.52 -70.71 11.82
C GLU A 164 -18.41 -71.77 11.92
N LYS A 165 -17.14 -71.34 12.01
CA LYS A 165 -16.16 -72.02 12.86
C LYS A 165 -15.21 -71.02 13.51
N ASP A 166 -15.29 -70.98 14.83
CA ASP A 166 -14.32 -70.42 15.75
C ASP A 166 -12.90 -70.89 15.44
N ASP A 167 -11.96 -69.95 15.32
CA ASP A 167 -10.63 -70.17 15.86
C ASP A 167 -10.01 -68.85 16.34
N LYS A 168 -9.62 -68.85 17.62
CA LYS A 168 -8.93 -67.75 18.30
C LYS A 168 -7.46 -67.74 17.85
N ARG A 169 -6.96 -66.61 17.35
CA ARG A 169 -5.73 -65.92 17.81
C ARG A 169 -5.20 -64.88 16.81
N ASP A 170 -4.66 -63.84 17.43
CA ASP A 170 -3.69 -62.84 16.97
C ASP A 170 -4.23 -61.63 16.19
N ASP A 171 -4.44 -60.56 16.96
CA ASP A 171 -4.76 -59.20 16.54
C ASP A 171 -3.47 -58.53 16.03
N THR A 172 -3.06 -58.86 14.81
CA THR A 172 -2.13 -58.03 14.04
C THR A 172 -2.97 -57.12 13.15
N SER A 173 -3.33 -55.95 13.69
CA SER A 173 -3.80 -54.84 12.87
C SER A 173 -2.64 -54.38 11.97
N ASP A 174 -2.60 -54.93 10.77
CA ASP A 174 -1.86 -54.37 9.65
C ASP A 174 -2.41 -52.97 9.39
N GLU A 175 -1.80 -51.96 9.99
CA GLU A 175 -1.98 -50.57 9.62
C GLU A 175 -1.63 -50.43 8.15
N LEU A 176 -2.66 -50.33 7.30
CA LEU A 176 -2.55 -49.90 5.92
C LEU A 176 -1.95 -48.50 5.88
N ARG A 177 -0.61 -48.43 5.81
CA ARG A 177 0.16 -47.21 5.58
C ARG A 177 -0.32 -46.57 4.27
N LYS A 178 -1.10 -45.50 4.39
CA LYS A 178 -1.40 -44.59 3.29
C LYS A 178 -0.09 -44.15 2.63
N ARG A 179 0.01 -44.33 1.31
CA ARG A 179 1.13 -43.93 0.43
C ARG A 179 1.66 -42.55 0.83
N GLN A 180 2.99 -42.42 0.94
CA GLN A 180 3.76 -41.23 1.32
C GLN A 180 3.12 -39.90 0.82
N SER A 181 2.45 -39.15 1.71
CA SER A 181 2.06 -37.77 1.41
C SER A 181 3.27 -36.86 1.62
N THR A 182 3.80 -36.29 0.54
CA THR A 182 4.75 -35.18 0.61
C THR A 182 4.03 -33.93 1.08
N ASN A 183 4.58 -33.26 2.09
CA ASN A 183 4.05 -32.01 2.61
C ASN A 183 4.92 -30.85 2.11
N ARG A 184 4.29 -29.74 1.70
CA ARG A 184 5.00 -28.50 1.37
C ARG A 184 5.29 -27.75 2.66
N VAL A 185 6.53 -27.33 2.83
CA VAL A 185 7.02 -26.57 3.98
C VAL A 185 7.54 -25.24 3.45
N TRP A 186 7.15 -24.15 4.09
CA TRP A 186 7.65 -22.81 3.84
C TRP A 186 8.57 -22.40 4.98
N LEU A 187 9.77 -21.97 4.65
CA LEU A 187 10.77 -21.44 5.57
C LEU A 187 10.94 -19.97 5.26
N SER A 188 10.91 -19.12 6.29
CA SER A 188 11.17 -17.70 6.13
C SER A 188 11.87 -17.14 7.35
N ALA A 189 12.78 -16.19 7.13
CA ALA A 189 13.58 -15.59 8.18
C ALA A 189 13.89 -14.11 7.92
N ASN A 190 13.97 -13.35 9.00
CA ASN A 190 14.28 -11.92 9.02
C ASN A 190 15.48 -11.65 9.92
N THR A 191 16.42 -10.81 9.48
CA THR A 191 17.52 -10.30 10.31
C THR A 191 17.08 -8.99 10.95
N CYS A 192 17.03 -8.93 12.28
CA CYS A 192 16.54 -7.74 13.01
C CYS A 192 17.67 -6.82 13.48
N ARG A 193 18.88 -7.35 13.56
CA ARG A 193 20.12 -6.64 13.88
C ARG A 193 21.26 -7.32 13.15
N GLN A 194 22.19 -6.52 12.64
CA GLN A 194 23.39 -7.01 11.97
C GLN A 194 24.64 -6.25 12.48
N PRO A 195 25.85 -6.75 12.20
CA PRO A 195 27.09 -6.05 12.49
C PRO A 195 27.16 -4.69 11.80
N MET A 196 27.79 -3.72 12.47
CA MET A 196 27.98 -2.37 11.97
C MET A 196 29.45 -2.14 11.63
N PHE A 197 29.69 -1.29 10.63
CA PHE A 197 31.03 -0.90 10.24
C PHE A 197 31.48 0.33 11.03
N THR A 198 32.67 0.28 11.63
CA THR A 198 33.16 1.32 12.56
C THR A 198 34.42 2.05 12.08
N GLU A 199 35.03 1.66 10.95
CA GLU A 199 36.35 2.18 10.53
C GLU A 199 36.37 2.82 9.14
N GLY A 200 36.27 4.16 9.07
CA GLY A 200 36.39 4.88 7.80
C GLY A 200 35.09 4.90 6.99
N GLN A 201 35.18 4.82 5.66
CA GLN A 201 34.00 4.87 4.79
C GLN A 201 33.36 3.48 4.70
N ALA A 202 32.09 3.38 5.10
CA ALA A 202 31.39 2.11 5.15
C ALA A 202 31.32 1.43 3.77
N PRO A 203 31.58 0.12 3.69
CA PRO A 203 31.38 -0.64 2.46
C PRO A 203 29.91 -0.58 2.03
N GLN A 204 29.67 -0.63 0.71
CA GLN A 204 28.30 -0.62 0.17
C GLN A 204 27.49 -1.88 0.51
N SER A 205 28.14 -2.98 0.90
CA SER A 205 27.48 -4.25 1.21
C SER A 205 27.69 -4.62 2.67
N HIS A 206 26.58 -4.89 3.36
CA HIS A 206 26.60 -5.47 4.70
C HIS A 206 26.77 -6.99 4.65
N PRO A 207 27.43 -7.61 5.63
CA PRO A 207 27.59 -9.06 5.67
C PRO A 207 26.25 -9.73 6.04
N GLN A 208 25.74 -10.56 5.11
CA GLN A 208 24.44 -11.22 5.23
C GLN A 208 24.55 -12.66 5.75
N LEU A 209 23.50 -13.13 6.42
CA LEU A 209 23.37 -14.54 6.85
C LEU A 209 23.12 -15.46 5.65
N VAL A 210 23.40 -16.75 5.80
CA VAL A 210 23.15 -17.77 4.78
C VAL A 210 22.38 -18.95 5.38
N MET A 211 21.28 -19.33 4.74
CA MET A 211 20.45 -20.47 5.12
C MET A 211 20.79 -21.72 4.29
N TYR A 212 21.10 -22.82 4.98
CA TYR A 212 21.39 -24.14 4.43
C TYR A 212 20.28 -25.11 4.84
N ILE A 213 19.76 -25.89 3.89
CA ILE A 213 18.62 -26.80 4.15
C ILE A 213 18.96 -28.21 3.70
N SER A 214 18.68 -29.20 4.54
CA SER A 214 18.87 -30.62 4.24
C SER A 214 17.73 -31.47 4.80
N THR A 215 17.44 -32.58 4.15
CA THR A 215 16.50 -33.61 4.63
C THR A 215 17.21 -34.85 5.20
N SER A 216 18.54 -34.88 5.17
CA SER A 216 19.35 -36.05 5.54
C SER A 216 20.52 -35.72 6.46
N ASN A 217 21.07 -34.50 6.37
CA ASN A 217 22.16 -34.01 7.19
C ASN A 217 21.61 -33.18 8.36
N PRO A 218 21.76 -33.62 9.62
CA PRO A 218 21.26 -32.90 10.79
C PRO A 218 21.91 -31.54 11.05
N ARG A 219 23.09 -31.29 10.47
CA ARG A 219 23.88 -30.08 10.67
C ARG A 219 24.37 -29.53 9.33
N PRO A 220 23.47 -29.04 8.47
CA PRO A 220 23.85 -28.45 7.20
C PRO A 220 24.49 -27.08 7.45
N GLY A 221 25.57 -26.76 6.73
CA GLY A 221 26.29 -25.50 6.93
C GLY A 221 27.45 -25.33 5.94
N PRO A 222 28.23 -24.24 6.06
CA PRO A 222 29.32 -23.94 5.11
C PRO A 222 30.38 -25.06 5.05
N ASN A 223 30.62 -25.74 6.18
CA ASN A 223 31.56 -26.85 6.29
C ASN A 223 30.91 -28.24 6.11
N SER A 224 29.60 -28.29 5.82
CA SER A 224 28.79 -29.51 5.81
C SER A 224 27.67 -29.37 4.76
N THR A 225 28.06 -29.45 3.48
CA THR A 225 27.18 -29.22 2.32
C THR A 225 26.68 -30.50 1.66
N THR A 226 26.99 -31.67 2.23
CA THR A 226 26.51 -32.95 1.73
C THR A 226 25.01 -33.11 2.02
N GLY A 227 24.25 -33.57 1.03
CA GLY A 227 22.83 -33.86 1.17
C GLY A 227 21.93 -32.63 1.32
N LEU A 228 22.37 -31.45 0.87
CA LEU A 228 21.52 -30.26 0.82
C LEU A 228 20.32 -30.51 -0.12
N ALA A 229 19.14 -30.09 0.33
CA ALA A 229 17.91 -30.20 -0.45
C ALA A 229 17.82 -29.09 -1.51
N THR A 230 18.47 -27.95 -1.26
CA THR A 230 18.49 -26.77 -2.13
C THR A 230 19.87 -26.10 -2.10
N ALA A 231 20.14 -25.20 -3.05
CA ALA A 231 21.32 -24.34 -2.96
C ALA A 231 21.24 -23.45 -1.70
N PRO A 232 22.38 -23.08 -1.09
CA PRO A 232 22.39 -22.14 0.04
C PRO A 232 21.68 -20.85 -0.33
N VAL A 233 20.79 -20.38 0.55
CA VAL A 233 19.98 -19.17 0.36
C VAL A 233 20.66 -18.03 1.11
N LEU A 234 21.23 -17.09 0.36
CA LEU A 234 21.75 -15.84 0.92
C LEU A 234 20.57 -14.95 1.33
N PHE A 235 20.65 -14.34 2.52
CA PHE A 235 19.68 -13.34 2.92
C PHE A 235 19.86 -12.10 2.03
N ASP A 236 18.76 -11.64 1.46
CA ASP A 236 18.71 -10.46 0.60
C ASP A 236 18.16 -9.30 1.42
N SER A 237 19.03 -8.34 1.75
CA SER A 237 18.70 -7.20 2.62
C SER A 237 17.96 -7.62 3.89
N GLY A 238 18.48 -8.64 4.57
CA GLY A 238 17.93 -9.16 5.82
C GLY A 238 16.73 -10.10 5.69
N PHE A 239 16.26 -10.44 4.48
CA PHE A 239 15.15 -11.38 4.26
C PHE A 239 15.60 -12.66 3.54
N ALA A 240 15.08 -13.81 3.97
CA ALA A 240 15.21 -15.06 3.23
C ALA A 240 13.90 -15.85 3.27
N SER A 241 13.52 -16.45 2.14
CA SER A 241 12.36 -17.32 2.05
C SER A 241 12.57 -18.43 1.03
N LEU A 242 12.07 -19.62 1.35
CA LEU A 242 12.12 -20.79 0.48
C LEU A 242 10.99 -21.75 0.83
N ASP A 243 10.49 -22.46 -0.17
CA ASP A 243 9.59 -23.58 0.05
C ASP A 243 10.14 -24.88 -0.55
N LEU A 244 9.81 -26.01 0.09
CA LEU A 244 10.18 -27.33 -0.39
C LEU A 244 9.12 -28.38 -0.08
N ASN A 245 9.06 -29.41 -0.91
CA ASN A 245 8.26 -30.61 -0.66
C ASN A 245 9.11 -31.65 0.04
N THR A 246 8.68 -32.11 1.22
CA THR A 246 9.40 -33.13 1.99
C THR A 246 8.45 -34.20 2.54
N SER A 247 9.00 -35.39 2.80
CA SER A 247 8.32 -36.45 3.54
C SER A 247 9.11 -36.90 4.78
N SER A 248 10.21 -36.22 5.09
CA SER A 248 11.12 -36.45 6.20
C SER A 248 11.32 -35.16 7.00
N ASP A 249 12.04 -35.26 8.11
CA ASP A 249 12.47 -34.10 8.88
C ASP A 249 13.29 -33.14 8.00
N VAL A 250 13.15 -31.84 8.26
CA VAL A 250 13.89 -30.79 7.58
C VAL A 250 14.86 -30.19 8.56
N TYR A 251 16.14 -30.28 8.26
CA TYR A 251 17.23 -29.68 9.03
C TYR A 251 17.65 -28.37 8.36
N ILE A 252 17.77 -27.32 9.17
CA ILE A 252 18.15 -25.98 8.71
C ILE A 252 19.39 -25.53 9.47
N GLY A 253 20.35 -24.93 8.76
CA GLY A 253 21.51 -24.28 9.32
C GLY A 253 21.54 -22.82 8.90
N ILE A 254 21.52 -21.90 9.86
CA ILE A 254 21.74 -20.47 9.61
C ILE A 254 23.18 -20.15 9.97
N ALA A 255 23.99 -19.79 8.98
CA ALA A 255 25.41 -19.51 9.17
C ALA A 255 25.69 -18.01 9.06
N ALA A 256 26.49 -17.51 10.00
CA ALA A 256 27.03 -16.16 9.96
C ALA A 256 28.40 -16.16 9.24
N PRO A 257 28.64 -15.22 8.30
CA PRO A 257 29.95 -15.09 7.68
C PRO A 257 31.02 -14.67 8.70
N ASN A 258 32.29 -14.90 8.37
CA ASN A 258 33.39 -14.28 9.10
C ASN A 258 33.42 -12.78 8.77
N LEU A 259 33.62 -11.94 9.77
CA LEU A 259 33.70 -10.49 9.55
C LEU A 259 35.10 -10.10 9.07
N GLU A 260 35.15 -9.23 8.07
CA GLU A 260 36.38 -8.59 7.63
C GLU A 260 36.76 -7.44 8.58
N ASN A 261 38.00 -6.92 8.47
CA ASN A 261 38.48 -5.82 9.31
C ASN A 261 37.54 -4.59 9.19
N GLY A 262 37.19 -3.99 10.32
CA GLY A 262 36.32 -2.82 10.42
C GLY A 262 34.84 -3.14 10.68
N TRP A 263 34.41 -4.40 10.57
CA TRP A 263 33.06 -4.83 10.97
C TRP A 263 33.05 -5.34 12.40
N PHE A 264 32.08 -4.88 13.19
CA PHE A 264 31.90 -5.29 14.58
C PHE A 264 30.45 -5.63 14.90
N GLY A 265 30.26 -6.68 15.69
CA GLY A 265 28.97 -7.06 16.24
C GLY A 265 28.56 -8.50 15.94
N SER A 266 27.27 -8.74 16.06
CA SER A 266 26.63 -10.05 15.86
C SER A 266 25.30 -9.83 15.14
N TRP A 267 24.71 -10.91 14.63
CA TRP A 267 23.37 -10.86 14.07
C TRP A 267 22.36 -11.29 15.11
N HIS A 268 21.17 -10.69 15.05
CA HIS A 268 19.95 -11.19 15.67
C HIS A 268 18.96 -11.48 14.55
N PHE A 269 18.38 -12.68 14.53
CA PHE A 269 17.41 -13.06 13.50
C PHE A 269 16.23 -13.81 14.08
N GLU A 270 15.10 -13.71 13.37
CA GLU A 270 13.90 -14.49 13.60
C GLU A 270 13.71 -15.46 12.43
N MET A 271 13.33 -16.71 12.70
CA MET A 271 12.94 -17.66 11.67
C MET A 271 11.67 -18.41 12.04
N THR A 272 10.92 -18.80 11.02
CA THR A 272 9.71 -19.59 11.16
C THR A 272 9.61 -20.64 10.07
N ALA A 273 9.05 -21.79 10.42
CA ALA A 273 8.62 -22.80 9.48
C ALA A 273 7.09 -22.90 9.51
N SER A 274 6.48 -22.99 8.33
CA SER A 274 5.01 -23.07 8.18
C SER A 274 4.62 -24.18 7.22
N LEU A 275 3.45 -24.75 7.44
CA LEU A 275 2.77 -25.72 6.59
C LEU A 275 1.59 -25.11 5.81
N HIS A 276 1.29 -23.82 6.04
CA HIS A 276 0.14 -23.15 5.45
C HIS A 276 0.51 -22.08 4.42
N GLY A 277 1.76 -21.61 4.43
CA GLY A 277 2.28 -20.62 3.49
C GLY A 277 3.46 -19.86 4.09
N THR A 278 4.03 -18.91 3.35
CA THR A 278 5.16 -18.13 3.86
C THR A 278 4.76 -17.28 5.07
N TYR A 279 5.53 -17.35 6.16
CA TYR A 279 5.23 -16.63 7.40
C TYR A 279 5.62 -15.14 7.30
N TYR A 280 6.86 -14.85 6.88
CA TYR A 280 7.33 -13.49 6.53
C TYR A 280 7.30 -13.31 5.01
N THR A 281 6.75 -12.20 4.52
CA THR A 281 6.67 -11.94 3.07
C THR A 281 7.31 -10.61 2.69
N TYR A 282 8.05 -10.60 1.58
CA TYR A 282 8.56 -9.38 0.94
C TYR A 282 8.10 -9.31 -0.52
N ASN A 283 7.58 -8.16 -0.93
CA ASN A 283 7.18 -7.89 -2.31
C ASN A 283 8.15 -6.91 -2.98
N GLN A 284 8.95 -7.42 -3.91
CA GLN A 284 9.95 -6.65 -4.66
C GLN A 284 9.39 -5.82 -5.83
N SER A 285 8.08 -5.89 -6.12
CA SER A 285 7.50 -5.35 -7.36
C SER A 285 6.81 -4.01 -7.15
N ASP A 286 6.07 -3.87 -6.05
CA ASP A 286 5.14 -2.74 -5.83
C ASP A 286 5.26 -2.21 -4.39
N PRO A 287 5.38 -0.88 -4.19
CA PRO A 287 5.31 -0.24 -2.87
C PRO A 287 3.90 -0.21 -2.27
N PHE A 288 2.85 -0.51 -3.04
CA PHE A 288 1.44 -0.52 -2.65
C PHE A 288 0.91 0.84 -2.12
N LEU A 289 1.54 1.93 -2.57
CA LEU A 289 1.23 3.29 -2.17
C LEU A 289 1.22 4.25 -3.36
N TYR A 290 0.48 5.34 -3.18
CA TYR A 290 0.62 6.56 -3.95
C TYR A 290 1.14 7.68 -3.04
N LEU A 291 2.05 8.49 -3.56
CA LEU A 291 2.39 9.79 -2.95
C LEU A 291 1.29 10.78 -3.32
N ILE A 292 0.63 11.36 -2.33
CA ILE A 292 -0.30 12.45 -2.61
C ILE A 292 0.51 13.73 -2.80
N ASP A 293 1.25 14.19 -1.79
CA ASP A 293 2.16 15.33 -1.89
C ASP A 293 3.12 15.37 -0.69
N SER A 294 4.15 16.21 -0.76
CA SER A 294 5.06 16.54 0.36
C SER A 294 5.16 18.04 0.59
N ASP A 295 5.58 18.46 1.77
CA ASP A 295 6.04 19.83 2.04
C ASP A 295 7.47 19.81 2.61
N SER A 296 7.86 20.88 3.31
CA SER A 296 9.21 21.03 3.83
C SER A 296 9.57 20.08 4.97
N ASP A 297 8.59 19.54 5.70
CA ASP A 297 8.83 18.70 6.89
C ASP A 297 7.83 17.54 7.05
N SER A 298 6.92 17.36 6.10
CA SER A 298 5.93 16.30 6.06
C SER A 298 5.69 15.73 4.66
N ALA A 299 5.05 14.56 4.61
CA ALA A 299 4.57 13.95 3.38
C ALA A 299 3.30 13.12 3.63
N LEU A 300 2.42 13.06 2.62
CA LEU A 300 1.15 12.37 2.69
C LEU A 300 1.03 11.27 1.64
N PHE A 301 0.69 10.06 2.09
CA PHE A 301 0.56 8.87 1.25
C PHE A 301 -0.78 8.20 1.45
N ILE A 302 -1.21 7.41 0.46
CA ILE A 302 -2.36 6.50 0.56
C ILE A 302 -2.09 5.14 -0.08
N THR A 303 -2.72 4.09 0.42
CA THR A 303 -2.71 2.76 -0.23
C THR A 303 -3.64 2.69 -1.43
N TYR A 304 -3.58 1.54 -2.11
CA TYR A 304 -4.64 1.09 -3.00
C TYR A 304 -5.95 0.83 -2.22
N ASN A 305 -7.04 0.57 -2.96
CA ASN A 305 -8.32 0.22 -2.36
C ASN A 305 -8.19 -1.05 -1.52
N LEU A 306 -8.61 -1.00 -0.27
CA LEU A 306 -8.54 -2.12 0.67
C LEU A 306 -9.79 -3.01 0.64
N SER A 307 -10.81 -2.63 -0.13
CA SER A 307 -11.98 -3.45 -0.40
C SER A 307 -12.39 -3.41 -1.87
N ASP A 308 -13.16 -4.41 -2.28
CA ASP A 308 -13.78 -4.45 -3.60
C ASP A 308 -15.03 -3.55 -3.62
N PRO A 309 -15.24 -2.72 -4.66
CA PRO A 309 -16.49 -1.96 -4.82
C PRO A 309 -17.78 -2.80 -4.78
N THR A 310 -17.73 -4.11 -5.02
CA THR A 310 -18.92 -4.98 -4.92
C THR A 310 -19.19 -5.48 -3.50
N ASN A 311 -18.23 -5.34 -2.58
CA ASN A 311 -18.34 -5.86 -1.21
C ASN A 311 -18.66 -4.71 -0.24
N THR A 312 -19.96 -4.47 -0.03
CA THR A 312 -20.50 -3.32 0.71
C THR A 312 -20.64 -3.53 2.22
N THR A 313 -20.23 -4.67 2.77
CA THR A 313 -20.42 -4.96 4.21
C THR A 313 -19.30 -4.34 5.04
N ASN A 314 -19.59 -3.33 5.88
CA ASN A 314 -18.78 -2.80 7.00
C ASN A 314 -17.23 -2.81 6.90
N THR A 315 -16.66 -2.86 5.69
CA THR A 315 -15.21 -3.04 5.51
C THR A 315 -14.47 -1.81 6.02
N THR A 316 -15.04 -0.62 5.86
CA THR A 316 -14.41 0.62 6.29
C THR A 316 -14.26 0.69 7.81
N GLU A 317 -15.30 0.33 8.58
CA GLU A 317 -15.22 0.29 10.05
C GLU A 317 -14.19 -0.73 10.52
N GLN A 318 -14.14 -1.92 9.89
CA GLN A 318 -13.13 -2.94 10.19
C GLN A 318 -11.71 -2.43 10.01
N TRP A 319 -11.46 -1.68 8.93
CA TRP A 319 -10.15 -1.06 8.68
C TRP A 319 -9.86 0.08 9.65
N ILE A 320 -10.87 0.85 10.07
CA ILE A 320 -10.72 1.93 11.06
C ILE A 320 -10.32 1.33 12.41
N ASP A 321 -11.02 0.28 12.85
CA ASP A 321 -10.81 -0.36 14.15
C ASP A 321 -9.48 -1.10 14.22
N ASN A 322 -9.06 -1.72 13.12
CA ASN A 322 -7.83 -2.50 13.06
C ASN A 322 -7.05 -2.22 11.78
N ASN A 323 -6.34 -1.09 11.75
CA ASN A 323 -5.41 -0.76 10.67
C ASN A 323 -4.01 -1.37 10.93
N PRO A 324 -3.61 -2.44 10.21
CA PRO A 324 -2.34 -3.14 10.43
C PRO A 324 -1.16 -2.49 9.70
N PHE A 325 -1.39 -1.45 8.89
CA PHE A 325 -0.34 -0.85 8.11
C PHE A 325 0.57 0.03 8.97
N ARG A 326 1.88 -0.01 8.68
CA ARG A 326 2.88 0.89 9.24
C ARG A 326 3.79 1.35 8.12
N MET A 327 4.16 2.63 8.14
CA MET A 327 5.14 3.18 7.22
C MET A 327 6.36 3.68 8.00
N TYR A 328 7.52 3.52 7.41
CA TYR A 328 8.81 3.95 7.95
C TYR A 328 9.57 4.76 6.90
N ALA A 329 10.39 5.71 7.31
CA ALA A 329 11.19 6.49 6.39
C ALA A 329 12.56 6.85 6.98
N TRP A 330 13.60 6.72 6.16
CA TRP A 330 14.98 7.13 6.48
C TRP A 330 15.53 8.05 5.40
N PRO A 331 16.38 9.03 5.74
CA PRO A 331 17.05 9.84 4.74
C PRO A 331 17.90 8.95 3.83
N VAL A 332 17.92 9.24 2.53
CA VAL A 332 18.77 8.52 1.58
C VAL A 332 20.23 8.82 1.90
N GLY A 333 21.03 7.75 2.00
CA GLY A 333 22.48 7.84 2.19
C GLY A 333 23.14 6.49 1.91
N ASP A 334 24.45 6.51 1.69
CA ASP A 334 25.24 5.31 1.34
C ASP A 334 25.28 4.28 2.48
N ASN A 335 25.15 4.74 3.73
CA ASN A 335 25.08 3.87 4.90
C ASN A 335 24.12 4.47 5.93
N THR A 336 22.94 3.88 6.03
CA THR A 336 21.93 4.17 7.04
C THR A 336 21.86 2.99 8.01
N ASN A 337 21.27 3.18 9.20
CA ASN A 337 21.12 2.08 10.17
C ASN A 337 20.31 0.89 9.62
N ILE A 338 19.44 1.12 8.63
CA ILE A 338 18.64 0.07 7.96
C ILE A 338 19.35 -0.56 6.75
N THR A 339 20.48 -0.03 6.29
CA THR A 339 21.15 -0.50 5.07
C THR A 339 21.55 -1.97 5.20
N GLY A 340 21.15 -2.85 4.28
CA GLY A 340 21.34 -4.29 4.36
C GLY A 340 20.28 -5.07 5.16
N MET A 341 19.26 -4.40 5.70
CA MET A 341 18.10 -5.01 6.38
C MET A 341 16.76 -4.46 5.87
N GLU A 342 16.75 -3.87 4.68
CA GLU A 342 15.61 -3.18 4.07
C GLU A 342 14.36 -4.07 3.86
N HIS A 343 14.57 -5.38 3.72
CA HIS A 343 13.48 -6.34 3.49
C HIS A 343 13.00 -7.02 4.79
N SER A 344 13.59 -6.65 5.93
CA SER A 344 13.30 -7.27 7.24
C SER A 344 12.32 -6.43 8.05
N LEU A 345 11.13 -6.99 8.31
CA LEU A 345 10.09 -6.31 9.09
C LEU A 345 10.55 -6.00 10.53
N CYS A 346 11.26 -6.92 11.18
CA CYS A 346 11.69 -6.73 12.55
C CYS A 346 12.80 -5.65 12.65
N ALA A 347 13.67 -5.54 11.64
CA ALA A 347 14.66 -4.46 11.58
C ALA A 347 14.00 -3.09 11.36
N LEU A 348 13.07 -3.00 10.39
CA LEU A 348 12.31 -1.78 10.14
C LEU A 348 11.60 -1.29 11.41
N LYS A 349 10.99 -2.22 12.15
CA LYS A 349 10.28 -1.91 13.41
C LYS A 349 11.23 -1.48 14.54
N SER A 350 12.35 -2.18 14.73
CA SER A 350 13.26 -1.91 15.85
C SER A 350 14.04 -0.61 15.66
N LEU A 351 14.52 -0.35 14.44
CA LEU A 351 15.38 0.80 14.11
C LEU A 351 14.61 2.10 13.91
N ASN A 352 13.29 2.05 13.70
CA ASN A 352 12.48 3.26 13.58
C ASN A 352 12.53 4.13 14.85
N ASN A 353 12.71 3.52 16.03
CA ASN A 353 12.81 4.22 17.31
C ASN A 353 14.05 5.13 17.40
N GLU A 354 15.01 4.99 16.49
CA GLU A 354 16.20 5.82 16.42
C GLU A 354 16.02 7.06 15.52
N THR A 355 14.85 7.22 14.91
CA THR A 355 14.54 8.33 13.99
C THR A 355 13.61 9.36 14.63
N ASP A 356 13.75 10.61 14.20
CA ASP A 356 12.83 11.71 14.56
C ASP A 356 11.52 11.69 13.73
N VAL A 357 11.35 10.69 12.85
CA VAL A 357 10.22 10.60 11.93
C VAL A 357 9.03 9.96 12.63
N THR A 358 7.90 10.66 12.63
CA THR A 358 6.63 10.14 13.15
C THR A 358 5.66 9.91 12.00
N VAL A 359 4.85 8.86 12.11
CA VAL A 359 3.85 8.53 11.08
C VAL A 359 2.48 8.36 11.73
N GLN A 360 1.58 9.29 11.44
CA GLN A 360 0.18 9.15 11.80
C GLN A 360 -0.52 8.35 10.69
N THR A 361 -1.14 7.24 11.09
CA THR A 361 -1.84 6.33 10.17
C THR A 361 -3.34 6.38 10.43
N THR A 362 -4.14 6.66 9.40
CA THR A 362 -5.61 6.74 9.47
C THR A 362 -6.24 5.98 8.30
N ILE A 363 -7.56 5.79 8.33
CA ILE A 363 -8.32 5.27 7.19
C ILE A 363 -9.11 6.41 6.56
N THR A 364 -9.07 6.49 5.24
CA THR A 364 -9.82 7.45 4.44
C THR A 364 -10.58 6.73 3.32
N THR A 365 -11.75 7.25 2.97
CA THR A 365 -12.52 6.83 1.79
C THR A 365 -12.43 7.83 0.64
N LYS A 366 -11.61 8.88 0.81
CA LYS A 366 -11.38 9.91 -0.20
C LYS A 366 -10.50 9.36 -1.33
N PHE A 367 -10.26 10.17 -2.36
CA PHE A 367 -9.44 9.81 -3.53
C PHE A 367 -10.04 8.75 -4.47
N GLY A 368 -11.38 8.77 -4.62
CA GLY A 368 -12.10 7.98 -5.61
C GLY A 368 -12.65 6.65 -5.10
N GLY A 369 -13.78 6.22 -5.65
CA GLY A 369 -14.43 4.93 -5.34
C GLY A 369 -15.17 4.86 -4.00
N ASN A 370 -14.97 5.81 -3.08
CA ASN A 370 -15.49 5.75 -1.70
C ASN A 370 -15.07 4.46 -0.95
N LEU A 371 -13.92 3.92 -1.31
CA LEU A 371 -13.38 2.68 -0.74
C LEU A 371 -12.31 2.99 0.30
N PRO A 372 -12.23 2.21 1.39
CA PRO A 372 -11.24 2.40 2.43
C PRO A 372 -9.83 2.27 1.86
N LYS A 373 -8.98 3.21 2.26
CA LYS A 373 -7.54 3.28 2.00
C LYS A 373 -6.86 3.64 3.30
N SER A 374 -5.66 3.11 3.54
CA SER A 374 -4.83 3.61 4.63
C SER A 374 -4.12 4.87 4.16
N GLN A 375 -4.14 5.91 5.00
CA GLN A 375 -3.50 7.20 4.79
C GLN A 375 -2.37 7.35 5.80
N PHE A 376 -1.23 7.89 5.36
CA PHE A 376 -0.04 8.07 6.19
C PHE A 376 0.41 9.51 6.09
N HIS A 377 0.38 10.21 7.23
CA HIS A 377 0.98 11.52 7.38
C HIS A 377 2.32 11.36 8.10
N VAL A 378 3.39 11.46 7.32
CA VAL A 378 4.76 11.34 7.77
C VAL A 378 5.25 12.73 8.15
N GLN A 379 5.76 12.90 9.37
CA GLN A 379 6.22 14.18 9.94
C GLN A 379 7.63 14.03 10.51
N GLY A 380 8.27 15.16 10.85
CA GLY A 380 9.64 15.17 11.36
C GLY A 380 10.68 15.00 10.25
N LEU A 381 10.31 15.28 9.00
CA LEU A 381 11.22 15.26 7.87
C LEU A 381 12.03 16.56 7.79
N LYS A 382 13.18 16.50 7.13
CA LYS A 382 14.04 17.66 6.87
C LYS A 382 13.75 18.21 5.49
N ASN A 383 13.85 19.53 5.32
CA ASN A 383 13.59 20.19 4.04
C ASN A 383 14.60 19.80 2.97
N GLY A 384 14.16 19.78 1.70
CA GLY A 384 14.99 19.48 0.55
C GLY A 384 15.75 18.16 0.63
N THR A 385 15.24 17.20 1.41
CA THR A 385 15.93 15.94 1.73
C THR A 385 15.20 14.78 1.06
N LYS A 386 15.97 13.88 0.48
CA LYS A 386 15.46 12.66 -0.15
C LYS A 386 15.35 11.56 0.92
N TYR A 387 14.26 10.80 0.90
CA TYR A 387 13.96 9.72 1.84
C TYR A 387 13.66 8.41 1.12
N ASN A 388 14.11 7.30 1.73
CA ASN A 388 13.65 5.94 1.43
C ASN A 388 12.47 5.60 2.35
N GLY A 389 11.31 5.33 1.76
CA GLY A 389 10.10 4.90 2.45
C GLY A 389 9.85 3.41 2.33
N PHE A 390 9.26 2.82 3.37
CA PHE A 390 8.93 1.41 3.48
C PHE A 390 7.49 1.27 3.99
N LEU A 391 6.63 0.59 3.23
CA LEU A 391 5.31 0.19 3.72
C LEU A 391 5.38 -1.24 4.24
N THR A 392 4.76 -1.46 5.39
CA THR A 392 4.67 -2.78 6.00
C THR A 392 3.26 -3.06 6.53
N VAL A 393 2.97 -4.33 6.75
CA VAL A 393 1.73 -4.82 7.36
C VAL A 393 2.11 -5.71 8.52
N GLU A 394 1.66 -5.35 9.72
CA GLU A 394 1.90 -6.17 10.90
C GLU A 394 1.17 -7.50 10.78
N GLY A 395 1.88 -8.59 11.10
CA GLY A 395 1.31 -9.92 11.08
C GLY A 395 0.38 -10.15 12.28
N SER A 396 -0.64 -10.98 12.07
CA SER A 396 -1.56 -11.41 13.12
C SER A 396 -1.78 -12.92 13.06
N GLN A 397 -2.40 -13.50 14.10
CA GLN A 397 -2.78 -14.91 14.09
C GLN A 397 -3.76 -15.24 12.96
N ASN A 398 -4.64 -14.29 12.63
CA ASN A 398 -5.57 -14.41 11.52
C ASN A 398 -4.90 -14.01 10.21
N VAL A 399 -5.14 -14.79 9.17
CA VAL A 399 -4.66 -14.47 7.82
C VAL A 399 -5.44 -13.27 7.30
N LEU A 400 -4.74 -12.19 7.00
CA LEU A 400 -5.34 -11.01 6.37
C LEU A 400 -5.18 -11.11 4.86
N GLN A 401 -6.30 -11.07 4.13
CA GLN A 401 -6.27 -11.04 2.67
C GLN A 401 -6.24 -9.59 2.18
N LEU A 402 -5.13 -9.20 1.55
CA LEU A 402 -4.99 -7.88 0.95
C LEU A 402 -5.34 -7.92 -0.55
N PRO A 403 -6.31 -7.10 -1.01
CA PRO A 403 -6.61 -6.98 -2.43
C PRO A 403 -5.36 -6.57 -3.22
N GLY A 404 -5.00 -7.36 -4.23
CA GLY A 404 -3.84 -7.09 -5.10
C GLY A 404 -2.46 -7.44 -4.52
N ALA A 405 -2.34 -7.72 -3.21
CA ALA A 405 -1.05 -8.04 -2.57
C ALA A 405 -0.94 -9.48 -2.03
N GLY A 406 -2.07 -10.18 -1.84
CA GLY A 406 -2.10 -11.57 -1.37
C GLY A 406 -2.35 -11.69 0.13
N ALA A 407 -2.03 -12.86 0.68
CA ALA A 407 -2.27 -13.18 2.09
C ALA A 407 -1.11 -12.71 2.99
N VAL A 408 -1.44 -12.05 4.09
CA VAL A 408 -0.50 -11.69 5.17
C VAL A 408 -0.73 -12.64 6.35
N ARG A 409 0.34 -13.28 6.80
CA ARG A 409 0.35 -14.22 7.95
C ARG A 409 1.06 -13.59 9.16
N GLY A 410 1.29 -14.38 10.20
CA GLY A 410 1.84 -13.91 11.48
C GLY A 410 3.18 -13.18 11.41
N GLY A 411 4.01 -13.41 10.39
CA GLY A 411 5.29 -12.72 10.20
C GLY A 411 5.15 -11.35 9.52
N GLY A 412 3.98 -11.00 9.02
CA GLY A 412 3.73 -9.72 8.37
C GLY A 412 4.27 -9.66 6.94
N TYR A 413 4.23 -8.44 6.39
CA TYR A 413 4.48 -8.18 4.98
C TYR A 413 5.29 -6.90 4.81
N VAL A 414 6.32 -6.93 3.98
CA VAL A 414 7.14 -5.77 3.60
C VAL A 414 6.95 -5.51 2.10
N PHE A 415 6.57 -4.29 1.74
CA PHE A 415 6.48 -3.88 0.34
C PHE A 415 7.79 -3.32 -0.17
N LYS A 416 7.88 -3.12 -1.48
CA LYS A 416 9.07 -2.59 -2.10
C LYS A 416 9.38 -1.19 -1.56
N GLN A 417 10.65 -0.93 -1.29
CA GLN A 417 11.12 0.40 -0.97
C GLN A 417 10.81 1.40 -2.10
N PHE A 418 10.56 2.65 -1.72
CA PHE A 418 10.32 3.75 -2.66
C PHE A 418 11.02 5.02 -2.20
N GLU A 419 11.27 5.92 -3.12
CA GLU A 419 11.93 7.18 -2.84
C GLU A 419 10.95 8.34 -2.96
N PHE A 420 11.08 9.33 -2.08
CA PHE A 420 10.38 10.60 -2.18
C PHE A 420 11.28 11.73 -1.66
N MET A 421 10.87 12.98 -1.93
CA MET A 421 11.65 14.15 -1.56
C MET A 421 10.73 15.21 -0.93
N THR A 422 11.20 15.81 0.16
CA THR A 422 10.55 16.97 0.77
C THR A 422 10.86 18.23 -0.02
N LYS A 423 9.97 19.19 0.11
CA LYS A 423 10.12 20.51 -0.47
C LYS A 423 11.26 21.28 0.20
N PHE A 424 11.94 22.15 -0.54
CA PHE A 424 13.06 22.96 -0.06
C PHE A 424 12.58 24.15 0.77
N ASP A 425 11.51 24.79 0.31
CA ASP A 425 10.99 26.03 0.88
C ASP A 425 9.72 25.81 1.69
N THR A 426 9.41 26.76 2.57
CA THR A 426 8.22 26.76 3.43
C THR A 426 7.02 27.45 2.77
N SER A 427 7.08 27.75 1.47
CA SER A 427 6.00 28.41 0.74
C SER A 427 4.84 27.46 0.45
N CYS A 428 5.04 26.16 0.66
CA CYS A 428 4.03 25.13 0.49
C CYS A 428 3.88 24.31 1.79
N GLN A 429 2.64 23.96 2.16
CA GLN A 429 2.33 23.14 3.34
C GLN A 429 1.21 22.16 3.03
N VAL A 430 1.37 20.90 3.40
CA VAL A 430 0.38 19.84 3.17
C VAL A 430 -0.81 20.05 4.10
N ILE A 431 -2.00 20.19 3.53
CA ILE A 431 -3.26 20.16 4.28
C ILE A 431 -4.16 19.06 3.74
N TYR A 432 -4.88 18.40 4.64
CA TYR A 432 -5.79 17.28 4.34
C TYR A 432 -6.90 17.18 5.40
N ASP A 433 -7.88 16.31 5.15
CA ASP A 433 -9.09 16.10 5.98
C ASP A 433 -9.92 17.38 6.19
N LEU A 434 -10.07 18.16 5.11
CA LEU A 434 -10.92 19.35 5.10
C LEU A 434 -12.40 18.94 5.07
N GLU A 435 -13.19 19.45 6.01
CA GLU A 435 -14.62 19.11 6.15
C GLU A 435 -15.44 19.43 4.88
N PHE A 436 -15.21 20.58 4.25
CA PHE A 436 -15.92 20.97 3.03
C PHE A 436 -15.17 20.56 1.78
N CYS A 437 -13.94 21.03 1.56
CA CYS A 437 -13.13 20.67 0.39
C CYS A 437 -12.44 19.32 0.58
N ASP A 438 -13.23 18.27 0.79
CA ASP A 438 -12.82 16.93 1.20
C ASP A 438 -12.01 16.14 0.17
N SER A 439 -11.87 16.66 -1.05
CA SER A 439 -10.97 16.14 -2.08
C SER A 439 -9.58 16.77 -2.06
N VAL A 440 -9.36 17.78 -1.22
CA VAL A 440 -8.07 18.49 -1.09
C VAL A 440 -7.24 17.80 -0.02
N ALA A 441 -6.05 17.36 -0.43
CA ALA A 441 -5.11 16.67 0.44
C ALA A 441 -3.68 16.79 -0.13
N TYR A 442 -3.24 18.00 -0.40
CA TYR A 442 -1.97 18.26 -1.08
C TYR A 442 -1.31 19.52 -0.51
N ALA A 443 -0.07 19.79 -0.93
CA ALA A 443 0.62 20.99 -0.50
C ALA A 443 -0.06 22.23 -1.10
N VAL A 444 -0.38 23.22 -0.28
CA VAL A 444 -1.00 24.49 -0.68
C VAL A 444 -0.08 25.64 -0.34
N PRO A 445 -0.23 26.83 -0.96
CA PRO A 445 0.55 27.99 -0.58
C PRO A 445 0.37 28.31 0.90
N SER A 446 1.51 28.44 1.59
CA SER A 446 1.64 28.70 3.01
C SER A 446 2.83 29.62 3.27
N SER A 447 3.09 29.92 4.54
CA SER A 447 4.25 30.66 5.01
C SER A 447 4.61 30.23 6.42
N ASP A 448 5.77 30.68 6.91
CA ASP A 448 6.24 30.37 8.28
C ASP A 448 5.22 30.73 9.38
N LYS A 449 4.29 31.65 9.09
CA LYS A 449 3.18 32.01 9.99
C LYS A 449 2.26 30.82 10.30
N TYR A 450 2.07 29.92 9.35
CA TYR A 450 1.13 28.79 9.44
C TYR A 450 1.83 27.45 9.69
N LYS A 451 3.17 27.44 9.78
CA LYS A 451 3.97 26.22 9.95
C LYS A 451 3.49 25.31 11.10
N ASN A 452 3.01 25.91 12.19
CA ASN A 452 2.50 25.18 13.36
C ASN A 452 0.98 25.39 13.57
N ASP A 453 0.28 25.88 12.55
CA ASP A 453 -1.16 26.21 12.60
C ASP A 453 -1.88 25.70 11.34
N ASP A 454 -1.84 24.37 11.16
CA ASP A 454 -2.55 23.66 10.09
C ASP A 454 -4.05 23.98 10.09
N ASP A 455 -4.66 24.02 11.28
CA ASP A 455 -6.10 24.24 11.43
C ASP A 455 -6.49 25.67 11.02
N GLY A 456 -5.68 26.66 11.39
CA GLY A 456 -5.87 28.05 10.93
C GLY A 456 -5.70 28.19 9.41
N LEU A 457 -4.73 27.50 8.81
CA LEU A 457 -4.55 27.49 7.35
C LEU A 457 -5.72 26.81 6.63
N LYS A 458 -6.17 25.64 7.13
CA LYS A 458 -7.33 24.91 6.63
C LYS A 458 -8.59 25.77 6.70
N ALA A 459 -8.88 26.36 7.87
CA ALA A 459 -10.05 27.19 8.08
C ALA A 459 -10.10 28.38 7.11
N LEU A 460 -8.96 29.05 6.91
CA LEU A 460 -8.85 30.19 6.02
C LEU A 460 -9.24 29.85 4.56
N TYR A 461 -8.77 28.73 4.03
CA TYR A 461 -9.16 28.26 2.70
C TYR A 461 -10.63 27.77 2.65
N VAL A 462 -11.04 26.97 3.64
CA VAL A 462 -12.37 26.35 3.70
C VAL A 462 -13.47 27.39 3.86
N ASP A 463 -13.30 28.39 4.72
CA ASP A 463 -14.29 29.42 4.97
C ASP A 463 -14.54 30.28 3.74
N GLN A 464 -13.49 30.58 2.98
CA GLN A 464 -13.63 31.30 1.72
C GLN A 464 -14.41 30.45 0.69
N ALA A 465 -14.10 29.16 0.59
CA ALA A 465 -14.83 28.24 -0.29
C ALA A 465 -16.31 28.11 0.11
N LYS A 466 -16.61 27.95 1.40
CA LYS A 466 -17.99 27.90 1.93
C LYS A 466 -18.77 29.18 1.56
N LYS A 467 -18.18 30.37 1.73
CA LYS A 467 -18.83 31.65 1.34
C LYS A 467 -19.19 31.73 -0.14
N TYR A 468 -18.28 31.33 -1.04
CA TYR A 468 -18.57 31.30 -2.48
C TYR A 468 -19.62 30.24 -2.82
N TYR A 469 -19.55 29.08 -2.17
CA TYR A 469 -20.50 28.01 -2.38
C TYR A 469 -21.91 28.37 -1.90
N ASP A 470 -22.06 29.10 -0.79
CA ASP A 470 -23.36 29.53 -0.28
C ASP A 470 -24.10 30.43 -1.28
N ASN A 471 -23.39 31.33 -1.96
CA ASN A 471 -23.97 32.17 -3.00
C ASN A 471 -24.44 31.33 -4.19
N PHE A 472 -23.62 30.39 -4.65
CA PHE A 472 -23.98 29.45 -5.70
C PHE A 472 -25.17 28.57 -5.29
N ASN A 473 -25.20 28.08 -4.05
CA ASN A 473 -26.28 27.23 -3.54
C ASN A 473 -27.62 27.98 -3.55
N LYS A 474 -27.63 29.28 -3.22
CA LYS A 474 -28.82 30.13 -3.37
C LYS A 474 -29.23 30.30 -4.83
N SER A 475 -28.28 30.42 -5.75
CA SER A 475 -28.55 30.53 -7.20
C SER A 475 -29.14 29.25 -7.80
N ILE A 476 -28.57 28.08 -7.49
CA ILE A 476 -29.07 26.79 -8.00
C ILE A 476 -30.44 26.44 -7.41
N GLN A 477 -30.76 26.90 -6.19
CA GLN A 477 -32.11 26.76 -5.60
C GLN A 477 -33.21 27.52 -6.37
N GLN A 478 -32.85 28.50 -7.22
CA GLN A 478 -33.81 29.16 -8.11
C GLN A 478 -34.17 28.32 -9.35
N VAL A 479 -33.50 27.19 -9.54
CA VAL A 479 -33.78 26.21 -10.59
C VAL A 479 -34.65 25.11 -10.00
N ALA A 480 -35.71 24.72 -10.70
CA ALA A 480 -36.58 23.63 -10.30
C ALA A 480 -35.84 22.28 -10.44
N CYS A 481 -35.06 21.93 -9.41
CA CYS A 481 -34.24 20.72 -9.37
C CYS A 481 -35.08 19.45 -9.18
N ASP A 482 -36.14 19.53 -8.38
CA ASP A 482 -37.04 18.44 -8.04
C ASP A 482 -38.36 18.61 -8.80
N THR A 483 -38.33 18.34 -10.11
CA THR A 483 -39.47 18.50 -11.01
C THR A 483 -39.64 17.27 -11.91
N THR A 484 -40.78 17.20 -12.60
CA THR A 484 -41.09 16.13 -13.56
C THR A 484 -40.08 16.10 -14.71
N SER A 485 -39.89 14.93 -15.33
CA SER A 485 -38.84 14.70 -16.34
C SER A 485 -38.92 15.63 -17.56
N ASP A 486 -40.10 16.18 -17.85
CA ASP A 486 -40.35 17.14 -18.93
C ASP A 486 -40.00 18.60 -18.57
N ALA A 487 -39.83 18.90 -17.27
CA ALA A 487 -39.48 20.23 -16.77
C ALA A 487 -38.03 20.31 -16.22
N GLN A 488 -37.30 19.19 -16.21
CA GLN A 488 -35.90 19.17 -15.83
C GLN A 488 -35.03 19.91 -16.86
N TYR A 489 -33.98 20.59 -16.39
CA TYR A 489 -33.07 21.32 -17.29
C TYR A 489 -32.17 20.37 -18.10
N SER A 490 -32.06 19.10 -17.71
CA SER A 490 -31.29 18.06 -18.37
C SER A 490 -31.85 16.69 -18.04
N LEU A 491 -31.81 15.77 -19.02
CA LEU A 491 -32.18 14.35 -18.84
C LEU A 491 -30.99 13.49 -18.40
N ALA A 492 -29.77 14.02 -18.48
CA ALA A 492 -28.54 13.29 -18.19
C ALA A 492 -27.87 13.74 -16.88
N ARG A 493 -28.22 14.93 -16.38
CA ARG A 493 -27.62 15.56 -15.21
C ARG A 493 -28.68 16.23 -14.37
N ASN A 494 -28.48 16.24 -13.06
CA ASN A 494 -29.38 16.87 -12.11
C ASN A 494 -28.63 17.89 -11.24
N CYS A 495 -29.35 18.61 -10.38
CA CYS A 495 -28.71 19.65 -9.56
C CYS A 495 -27.65 19.12 -8.59
N ASN A 496 -27.69 17.84 -8.21
CA ASN A 496 -26.64 17.26 -7.38
C ASN A 496 -25.34 17.09 -8.17
N ASP A 497 -25.41 16.67 -9.44
CA ASP A 497 -24.23 16.67 -10.32
C ASP A 497 -23.62 18.07 -10.42
N CYS A 498 -24.44 19.10 -10.70
CA CYS A 498 -23.98 20.48 -10.76
C CYS A 498 -23.36 20.96 -9.45
N LYS A 499 -23.95 20.62 -8.29
CA LYS A 499 -23.41 20.96 -6.98
C LYS A 499 -22.05 20.32 -6.72
N ILE A 500 -21.89 19.04 -7.07
CA ILE A 500 -20.63 18.29 -6.93
C ILE A 500 -19.57 18.89 -7.84
N ASP A 501 -19.87 19.10 -9.12
CA ASP A 501 -18.91 19.63 -10.10
C ASP A 501 -18.50 21.07 -9.77
N TYR A 502 -19.45 21.91 -9.34
CA TYR A 502 -19.15 23.27 -8.87
C TYR A 502 -18.26 23.26 -7.63
N LYS A 503 -18.55 22.40 -6.64
CA LYS A 503 -17.73 22.25 -5.43
C LYS A 503 -16.30 21.80 -5.78
N ASN A 504 -16.16 20.78 -6.62
CA ASN A 504 -14.87 20.23 -7.05
C ASN A 504 -14.01 21.28 -7.76
N TRP A 505 -14.60 22.02 -8.71
CA TRP A 505 -13.95 23.13 -9.38
C TRP A 505 -13.60 24.26 -8.40
N LEU A 506 -14.54 24.67 -7.54
CA LEU A 506 -14.36 25.77 -6.61
C LEU A 506 -13.18 25.50 -5.66
N CYS A 507 -13.13 24.32 -5.05
CA CYS A 507 -12.04 23.90 -4.18
C CYS A 507 -10.70 23.85 -4.93
N SER A 508 -10.68 23.30 -6.15
CA SER A 508 -9.45 23.21 -6.96
C SER A 508 -8.92 24.57 -7.44
N VAL A 509 -9.81 25.55 -7.64
CA VAL A 509 -9.49 26.92 -8.05
C VAL A 509 -9.08 27.79 -6.87
N LEU A 510 -9.76 27.69 -5.73
CA LEU A 510 -9.47 28.51 -4.55
C LEU A 510 -8.26 28.01 -3.76
N ILE A 511 -7.99 26.71 -3.81
CA ILE A 511 -6.95 26.03 -3.05
C ILE A 511 -5.94 25.45 -4.04
N PRO A 512 -5.02 26.27 -4.57
CA PRO A 512 -4.07 25.82 -5.57
C PRO A 512 -3.10 24.80 -4.99
N ARG A 513 -2.74 23.80 -5.79
CA ARG A 513 -1.69 22.85 -5.43
C ARG A 513 -0.32 23.48 -5.68
N CYS A 514 0.53 23.44 -4.67
CA CYS A 514 1.77 24.19 -4.53
C CYS A 514 2.98 23.28 -4.73
N GLU A 515 3.94 23.78 -5.49
CA GLU A 515 5.22 23.16 -5.76
C GLU A 515 6.34 24.19 -5.52
N ASP A 516 7.52 23.71 -5.10
CA ASP A 516 8.68 24.55 -4.85
C ASP A 516 9.05 25.44 -6.02
N TRP A 517 9.63 26.60 -5.70
CA TRP A 517 10.24 27.45 -6.72
C TRP A 517 11.32 26.71 -7.51
N GLN A 518 12.12 25.89 -6.83
CA GLN A 518 13.26 25.14 -7.34
C GLN A 518 12.85 23.94 -8.19
N ALA A 519 11.56 23.59 -8.26
CA ALA A 519 11.11 22.48 -9.09
C ALA A 519 11.60 22.65 -10.54
N PRO A 520 12.03 21.59 -11.23
CA PRO A 520 12.72 21.74 -12.52
C PRO A 520 11.90 22.49 -13.56
N ASP A 521 12.54 23.41 -14.29
CA ASP A 521 11.88 24.17 -15.37
C ASP A 521 11.43 23.27 -16.54
N ALA A 522 11.94 22.04 -16.61
CA ALA A 522 11.45 21.01 -17.53
C ALA A 522 9.96 20.66 -17.31
N LYS A 523 9.43 20.88 -16.10
CA LYS A 523 7.99 20.77 -15.78
C LYS A 523 7.24 22.02 -16.25
N TRP A 524 7.16 22.20 -17.57
CA TRP A 524 6.57 23.39 -18.24
C TRP A 524 5.10 23.65 -17.89
N TRP A 525 4.38 22.64 -17.37
CA TRP A 525 2.98 22.76 -16.96
C TRP A 525 2.78 23.51 -15.63
N LEU A 526 3.83 23.60 -14.81
CA LEU A 526 3.82 24.38 -13.57
C LEU A 526 3.82 25.88 -13.86
N GLN A 527 2.92 26.61 -13.21
CA GLN A 527 2.77 28.06 -13.36
C GLN A 527 3.48 28.79 -12.23
N PRO A 528 4.57 29.54 -12.50
CA PRO A 528 5.20 30.36 -11.47
C PRO A 528 4.24 31.45 -10.97
N ARG A 529 4.18 31.64 -9.65
CA ARG A 529 3.34 32.60 -8.94
C ARG A 529 4.15 33.44 -7.98
N ASN A 530 3.60 34.60 -7.64
CA ASN A 530 4.19 35.57 -6.73
C ASN A 530 5.67 35.88 -7.02
N VAL A 531 6.04 35.98 -8.31
CA VAL A 531 7.44 36.02 -8.73
C VAL A 531 8.20 37.28 -8.29
N ASN A 532 7.52 38.30 -7.77
CA ASN A 532 8.15 39.53 -7.30
C ASN A 532 8.45 39.51 -5.80
N ALA A 533 7.99 38.49 -5.07
CA ALA A 533 8.45 38.23 -3.72
C ALA A 533 9.92 37.78 -3.72
N LEU A 534 10.58 37.98 -2.58
CA LEU A 534 11.93 37.46 -2.36
C LEU A 534 11.85 35.98 -1.98
N LEU A 535 12.86 35.23 -2.40
CA LEU A 535 13.05 33.85 -1.97
C LEU A 535 13.45 33.82 -0.49
N PRO A 536 13.36 32.66 0.20
CA PRO A 536 13.74 32.54 1.61
C PRO A 536 15.19 32.96 1.91
N ASP A 537 16.09 32.86 0.94
CA ASP A 537 17.48 33.31 1.04
C ASP A 537 17.67 34.82 0.80
N GLY A 538 16.59 35.56 0.59
CA GLY A 538 16.58 36.99 0.27
C GLY A 538 16.91 37.32 -1.19
N SER A 539 17.22 36.31 -2.01
CA SER A 539 17.48 36.52 -3.44
C SER A 539 16.17 36.78 -4.20
N SER A 540 16.30 37.33 -5.40
CA SER A 540 15.15 37.56 -6.29
C SER A 540 15.02 36.41 -7.28
N THR A 541 13.78 36.09 -7.66
CA THR A 541 13.49 35.14 -8.73
C THR A 541 14.20 35.51 -10.03
N TYR A 542 14.42 34.54 -10.91
CA TYR A 542 15.02 34.76 -12.25
C TYR A 542 16.37 35.50 -12.20
N ASN A 543 17.17 35.27 -11.15
CA ASN A 543 18.46 35.94 -10.93
C ASN A 543 18.38 37.47 -10.98
N GLY A 544 17.24 38.05 -10.58
CA GLY A 544 17.03 39.49 -10.60
C GLY A 544 16.92 40.10 -12.00
N ASN A 545 16.54 39.33 -13.02
CA ASN A 545 16.27 39.89 -14.33
C ASN A 545 15.09 40.88 -14.25
N MET A 546 15.38 42.15 -14.53
CA MET A 546 14.44 43.27 -14.55
C MET A 546 14.41 43.98 -15.91
N SER A 547 14.87 43.32 -16.99
CA SER A 547 14.78 43.88 -18.34
C SER A 547 13.33 44.20 -18.68
N LYS A 548 13.12 45.26 -19.48
CA LYS A 548 11.78 45.75 -19.81
C LYS A 548 10.93 44.65 -20.46
N GLU A 549 11.52 43.92 -21.41
CA GLU A 549 10.86 42.82 -22.12
C GLU A 549 10.49 41.67 -21.17
N PHE A 550 11.34 41.38 -20.18
CA PHE A 550 11.07 40.35 -19.18
C PHE A 550 9.95 40.78 -18.22
N ASN A 551 9.93 42.05 -17.80
CA ASN A 551 8.89 42.55 -16.93
C ASN A 551 7.52 42.50 -17.62
N GLU A 552 7.42 42.99 -18.86
CA GLU A 552 6.19 42.99 -19.66
C GLU A 552 5.64 41.59 -19.94
N THR A 553 6.50 40.56 -19.96
CA THR A 553 6.10 39.17 -20.25
C THR A 553 5.92 38.31 -19.00
N LYS A 554 6.54 38.67 -17.87
CA LYS A 554 6.54 37.91 -16.62
C LYS A 554 6.18 38.79 -15.42
N ARG A 555 7.10 39.63 -14.95
CA ARG A 555 6.97 40.30 -13.63
C ARG A 555 5.76 41.21 -13.49
N ASP A 556 5.30 41.83 -14.57
CA ASP A 556 4.15 42.74 -14.54
C ASP A 556 2.85 42.01 -14.88
N ARG A 557 2.93 40.77 -15.38
CA ARG A 557 1.75 39.98 -15.74
C ARG A 557 1.13 39.34 -14.52
N PHE A 558 -0.15 39.60 -14.31
CA PHE A 558 -0.96 39.04 -13.21
C PHE A 558 -0.78 37.52 -13.03
N ALA A 559 -0.72 36.77 -14.13
CA ALA A 559 -0.55 35.32 -14.12
C ALA A 559 0.75 34.84 -13.43
N PHE A 560 1.77 35.69 -13.31
CA PHE A 560 3.04 35.38 -12.65
C PHE A 560 3.24 36.19 -11.37
N SER A 561 2.83 37.46 -11.37
CA SER A 561 3.08 38.38 -10.27
C SER A 561 2.16 38.20 -9.07
N LYS A 562 1.03 37.49 -9.26
CA LYS A 562 0.01 37.28 -8.23
C LYS A 562 -0.44 35.82 -8.18
N SER A 563 -0.85 35.41 -6.99
CA SER A 563 -1.59 34.17 -6.79
C SER A 563 -2.99 34.29 -7.39
N ARG A 564 -3.63 33.14 -7.63
CA ARG A 564 -4.97 33.10 -8.21
C ARG A 564 -6.04 33.71 -7.30
N ASN A 565 -5.86 33.59 -5.99
CA ASN A 565 -6.74 34.15 -4.98
C ASN A 565 -5.99 35.26 -4.22
N PRO A 566 -6.51 36.51 -4.19
CA PRO A 566 -5.88 37.63 -3.49
C PRO A 566 -5.56 37.34 -2.02
N MET A 567 -6.40 36.56 -1.33
CA MET A 567 -6.18 36.17 0.07
C MET A 567 -4.84 35.46 0.28
N ILE A 568 -4.35 34.72 -0.72
CA ILE A 568 -3.04 34.04 -0.65
C ILE A 568 -1.93 35.10 -0.56
N ASP A 569 -1.96 36.12 -1.41
CA ASP A 569 -0.92 37.16 -1.42
C ASP A 569 -1.06 38.14 -0.26
N GLU A 570 -2.29 38.40 0.22
CA GLU A 570 -2.58 39.42 1.24
C GLU A 570 -2.49 38.89 2.67
N THR A 571 -2.94 37.65 2.91
CA THR A 571 -3.08 37.08 4.28
C THR A 571 -2.08 35.97 4.56
N ILE A 572 -1.85 35.07 3.60
CA ILE A 572 -0.89 33.96 3.74
C ILE A 572 0.53 34.47 3.50
N GLN A 573 0.72 35.30 2.48
CA GLN A 573 2.00 35.88 2.09
C GLN A 573 3.09 34.81 1.85
N PRO A 574 2.85 33.83 0.96
CA PRO A 574 3.87 32.84 0.62
C PRO A 574 5.06 33.49 -0.09
N GLY A 575 6.20 32.80 -0.12
CA GLY A 575 7.29 33.11 -1.05
C GLY A 575 6.88 32.90 -2.52
N PRO A 576 7.79 33.09 -3.48
CA PRO A 576 7.60 32.62 -4.85
C PRO A 576 7.40 31.10 -4.87
N TYR A 577 6.41 30.62 -5.60
CA TYR A 577 6.12 29.18 -5.73
C TYR A 577 5.67 28.84 -7.15
N LYS A 578 5.54 27.55 -7.44
CA LYS A 578 4.99 27.03 -8.69
C LYS A 578 3.63 26.40 -8.43
N GLU A 579 2.59 26.84 -9.13
CA GLU A 579 1.24 26.29 -9.04
C GLU A 579 1.07 25.14 -10.05
N LEU A 580 0.61 23.99 -9.57
CA LEU A 580 0.01 22.99 -10.42
C LEU A 580 -1.45 23.38 -10.70
N LYS A 581 -1.68 23.98 -11.87
CA LYS A 581 -2.98 24.56 -12.25
C LYS A 581 -4.10 23.51 -12.21
N PRO A 582 -5.34 23.90 -11.87
CA PRO A 582 -6.50 23.00 -11.98
C PRO A 582 -6.65 22.50 -13.42
N CYS A 583 -7.11 21.26 -13.59
CA CYS A 583 -7.38 20.71 -14.91
C CYS A 583 -8.54 21.44 -15.59
N GLU A 584 -8.46 21.62 -16.92
CA GLU A 584 -9.49 22.33 -17.69
C GLU A 584 -10.83 21.59 -17.74
N ASP A 585 -10.81 20.25 -17.57
CA ASP A 585 -11.99 19.40 -17.50
C ASP A 585 -12.94 19.82 -16.37
N LEU A 586 -12.43 20.23 -15.20
CA LEU A 586 -13.24 20.72 -14.08
C LEU A 586 -14.12 21.91 -14.47
N CYS A 587 -13.62 22.79 -15.34
CA CYS A 587 -14.43 23.89 -15.85
C CYS A 587 -15.53 23.38 -16.80
N PHE A 588 -15.18 22.49 -17.71
CA PHE A 588 -16.13 21.91 -18.66
C PHE A 588 -17.18 21.03 -17.96
N ASP A 589 -16.83 20.40 -16.84
CA ASP A 589 -17.74 19.63 -16.00
C ASP A 589 -18.85 20.51 -15.43
N ILE A 590 -18.53 21.70 -14.92
CA ILE A 590 -19.56 22.68 -14.52
C ILE A 590 -20.45 23.04 -15.70
N VAL A 591 -19.85 23.43 -16.84
CA VAL A 591 -20.62 23.86 -18.02
C VAL A 591 -21.57 22.76 -18.50
N ARG A 592 -21.13 21.50 -18.40
CA ARG A 592 -21.91 20.31 -18.78
C ARG A 592 -23.00 19.97 -17.77
N SER A 593 -22.71 20.10 -16.48
CA SER A 593 -23.59 19.62 -15.42
C SER A 593 -24.56 20.68 -14.92
N CYS A 594 -24.24 21.96 -15.04
CA CYS A 594 -25.07 23.04 -14.52
C CYS A 594 -26.08 23.61 -15.53
N PRO A 595 -27.23 24.13 -15.06
CA PRO A 595 -28.21 24.78 -15.94
C PRO A 595 -27.62 25.99 -16.68
N ALA A 596 -27.91 26.10 -17.97
CA ALA A 596 -27.41 27.20 -18.82
C ALA A 596 -27.79 28.60 -18.30
N LYS A 597 -28.86 28.73 -17.51
CA LYS A 597 -29.29 29.98 -16.85
C LYS A 597 -28.25 30.54 -15.86
N LEU A 598 -27.33 29.71 -15.38
CA LEU A 598 -26.22 30.15 -14.53
C LEU A 598 -25.04 30.73 -15.33
N GLU A 599 -25.08 30.65 -16.66
CA GLU A 599 -24.12 31.28 -17.57
C GLU A 599 -22.65 30.91 -17.35
N PHE A 600 -22.40 29.74 -16.75
CA PHE A 600 -21.04 29.21 -16.64
C PHE A 600 -20.44 29.02 -18.03
N SER A 601 -19.22 29.52 -18.20
CA SER A 601 -18.45 29.38 -19.44
C SER A 601 -16.96 29.26 -19.12
N CYS A 602 -16.27 28.43 -19.90
CA CYS A 602 -14.83 28.30 -19.78
C CYS A 602 -14.10 29.36 -20.60
N PRO A 603 -12.99 29.93 -20.10
CA PRO A 603 -12.21 30.91 -20.85
C PRO A 603 -11.72 30.35 -22.19
N ASN A 604 -11.56 31.24 -23.17
CA ASN A 604 -10.86 30.92 -24.41
C ASN A 604 -9.33 31.09 -24.24
N PRO A 605 -8.51 30.40 -25.04
CA PRO A 605 -7.09 30.74 -25.18
C PRO A 605 -6.92 32.22 -25.59
N PRO A 606 -5.92 32.94 -25.06
CA PRO A 606 -4.81 32.45 -24.23
C PRO A 606 -5.13 32.40 -22.72
N ALA A 607 -6.25 32.96 -22.26
CA ALA A 607 -6.59 33.02 -20.85
C ALA A 607 -6.70 31.60 -20.23
N ARG A 608 -7.32 30.67 -20.95
CA ARG A 608 -7.44 29.26 -20.52
C ARG A 608 -6.09 28.63 -20.22
N ASP A 609 -5.10 28.80 -21.09
CA ASP A 609 -3.78 28.17 -20.95
C ASP A 609 -2.99 28.75 -19.76
N SER A 610 -3.30 29.99 -19.36
CA SER A 610 -2.73 30.62 -18.14
C SER A 610 -3.46 30.23 -16.85
N SER A 611 -4.71 29.77 -16.96
CA SER A 611 -5.57 29.48 -15.81
C SER A 611 -5.78 28.00 -15.55
N TYR A 612 -5.66 27.13 -16.53
CA TYR A 612 -5.90 25.70 -16.41
C TYR A 612 -4.76 24.89 -17.04
N GLY A 613 -4.55 23.68 -16.52
CA GLY A 613 -3.66 22.68 -17.09
C GLY A 613 -4.44 21.62 -17.86
N ARG A 614 -3.72 20.74 -18.54
CA ARG A 614 -4.27 19.56 -19.22
C ARG A 614 -3.69 18.31 -18.58
N ARG A 615 -4.48 17.24 -18.53
CA ARG A 615 -4.01 15.94 -18.05
C ARG A 615 -2.86 15.46 -18.94
N ASP A 616 -1.93 14.73 -18.33
CA ASP A 616 -0.92 13.98 -19.09
C ASP A 616 -1.63 12.90 -19.92
N PRO A 617 -1.52 12.90 -21.26
CA PRO A 617 -2.12 11.88 -22.11
C PRO A 617 -1.62 10.47 -21.81
N LYS A 618 -0.47 10.31 -21.16
CA LYS A 618 0.11 9.02 -20.78
C LYS A 618 -0.23 8.57 -19.36
N GLU A 619 -0.76 9.46 -18.54
CA GLU A 619 -1.04 9.21 -17.11
C GLU A 619 0.20 8.71 -16.34
N GLU A 620 1.38 9.20 -16.74
CA GLU A 620 2.67 8.94 -16.10
C GLU A 620 2.95 10.01 -15.03
N ASP A 621 2.64 11.28 -15.33
CA ASP A 621 2.87 12.43 -14.46
C ASP A 621 1.60 13.25 -14.18
N LEU A 622 1.63 14.01 -13.08
CA LEU A 622 0.56 14.93 -12.74
C LEU A 622 0.82 16.33 -13.35
N TRP A 623 0.14 16.62 -14.47
CA TRP A 623 0.28 17.90 -15.20
C TRP A 623 -0.73 18.98 -14.78
N CYS A 624 -1.80 18.58 -14.10
CA CYS A 624 -2.81 19.49 -13.57
C CYS A 624 -3.48 18.91 -12.33
N ASN A 625 -4.05 19.78 -11.50
CA ASN A 625 -4.71 19.41 -10.25
C ASN A 625 -6.19 19.06 -10.47
N PHE A 626 -6.63 17.96 -9.86
CA PHE A 626 -8.02 17.50 -9.86
C PHE A 626 -8.32 16.68 -8.59
N PRO A 627 -9.59 16.53 -8.18
CA PRO A 627 -9.97 15.67 -7.06
C PRO A 627 -9.40 14.26 -7.19
N GLY A 628 -8.63 13.81 -6.19
CA GLY A 628 -7.99 12.48 -6.22
C GLY A 628 -6.67 12.42 -6.99
N ALA A 629 -6.08 13.56 -7.36
CA ALA A 629 -4.78 13.62 -8.02
C ALA A 629 -3.63 13.11 -7.12
N VAL A 630 -3.08 11.95 -7.47
CA VAL A 630 -1.96 11.32 -6.77
C VAL A 630 -0.81 10.98 -7.73
N GLN A 631 0.40 10.89 -7.20
CA GLN A 631 1.60 10.53 -7.94
C GLN A 631 1.90 9.04 -7.77
N LYS A 632 2.20 8.35 -8.87
CA LYS A 632 2.74 7.00 -8.84
C LYS A 632 4.20 7.09 -8.38
N LEU A 633 4.56 6.28 -7.39
CA LEU A 633 5.92 6.24 -6.89
C LEU A 633 6.82 5.57 -7.93
N ASN A 634 7.85 6.29 -8.38
CA ASN A 634 8.84 5.72 -9.28
C ASN A 634 9.71 4.73 -8.52
N VAL A 635 9.44 3.46 -8.77
CA VAL A 635 10.26 2.36 -8.29
C VAL A 635 11.56 2.34 -9.09
N GLN A 636 12.65 2.87 -8.52
CA GLN A 636 14.00 2.62 -9.05
C GLN A 636 14.36 1.15 -8.80
N GLY A 637 13.94 0.28 -9.71
CA GLY A 637 14.40 -1.10 -9.75
C GLY A 637 15.88 -1.13 -10.14
N GLY A 638 16.75 -1.53 -9.20
CA GLY A 638 18.09 -1.98 -9.52
C GLY A 638 18.04 -3.12 -10.55
N VAL A 639 18.93 -3.01 -11.54
CA VAL A 639 19.25 -3.98 -12.60
C VAL A 639 18.15 -4.21 -13.63
N GLY A 640 18.41 -3.71 -14.84
CA GLY A 640 17.47 -3.71 -15.96
C GLY A 640 17.07 -5.09 -16.46
N ARG A 641 15.78 -5.23 -16.76
CA ARG A 641 15.29 -6.12 -17.81
C ARG A 641 14.66 -5.24 -18.87
N VAL A 642 15.36 -5.11 -19.99
CA VAL A 642 14.83 -4.58 -21.24
C VAL A 642 13.71 -5.52 -21.67
N ASP A 643 12.46 -5.09 -21.51
CA ASP A 643 11.31 -5.77 -22.12
C ASP A 643 11.38 -5.60 -23.63
N LEU A 644 12.00 -6.57 -24.29
CA LEU A 644 11.92 -6.77 -25.73
C LEU A 644 10.49 -7.24 -26.06
N ARG A 645 9.56 -6.29 -26.19
CA ARG A 645 8.28 -6.56 -26.87
C ARG A 645 8.56 -6.86 -28.33
N VAL A 646 8.47 -8.14 -28.68
CA VAL A 646 8.43 -8.65 -30.05
C VAL A 646 7.20 -8.07 -30.75
N GLY A 647 7.38 -6.95 -31.45
CA GLY A 647 6.42 -6.45 -32.41
C GLY A 647 6.50 -7.27 -33.69
N TYR A 648 5.41 -7.95 -34.04
CA TYR A 648 5.23 -8.59 -35.34
C TYR A 648 5.30 -7.53 -36.44
N VAL A 649 6.43 -7.46 -37.16
CA VAL A 649 6.54 -6.71 -38.41
C VAL A 649 6.11 -7.64 -39.55
N LEU A 650 4.92 -7.39 -40.09
CA LEU A 650 4.49 -7.93 -41.38
C LEU A 650 5.37 -7.33 -42.49
N MET A 651 6.37 -8.08 -42.93
CA MET A 651 7.14 -7.76 -44.14
C MET A 651 6.28 -8.04 -45.37
N ALA A 652 5.72 -6.98 -45.95
CA ALA A 652 5.22 -7.00 -47.32
C ALA A 652 6.42 -6.97 -48.28
N ALA A 653 6.77 -8.13 -48.84
CA ALA A 653 7.75 -8.22 -49.92
C ALA A 653 7.16 -7.64 -51.21
N VAL A 654 7.65 -6.48 -51.63
CA VAL A 654 7.47 -5.98 -52.99
C VAL A 654 8.69 -6.41 -53.80
N LEU A 655 8.47 -7.38 -54.69
CA LEU A 655 9.36 -7.73 -55.79
C LEU A 655 9.49 -6.52 -56.72
N VAL A 656 10.69 -5.92 -56.80
CA VAL A 656 11.07 -5.09 -57.93
C VAL A 656 12.12 -5.85 -58.73
N VAL A 657 11.70 -6.18 -59.96
CA VAL A 657 12.54 -6.65 -61.05
C VAL A 657 13.40 -5.48 -61.51
N LEU A 658 14.71 -5.62 -61.38
CA LEU A 658 15.75 -5.30 -62.38
C LEU A 658 17.11 -5.80 -61.91
#